data_AF-A0AA88ZF19-F1
#
_entry.id   AF-A0AA88ZF19-F1
#
_cell.length_a   1.000
_cell.length_b   1.000
_cell.length_c   1.000
_cell.angle_alpha   90.00
_cell.angle_beta   90.00
_cell.angle_gamma   90.00
#
_symmetry.space_group_name_H-M   'P 1'
#
loop_
_entity.id
_entity.type
_entity.pdbx_description
1 polymer ?
#
loop_
_entity_poly.entity_id
_entity_poly.type
_entity_poly.pdbx_seq_one_letter_code
_entity_poly.pdbx_strand_id
1 'polypeptide(L)'
;MNRFIFSILFTFTFSALIGQHIKFENYTTDDGLSNNSVIDIENDLNGGLWIATLDGLNYFDGESIKYYKHTINDEHTLPGNYVVNLERDKDGSIWLITKEGYISKYSGNHNFENFKFDSTPNQIKLAKDGSLYVFSGNSAYKYINGKFIIDTYTAPKKERHENFKKILLEKYPSLIINDVLRDAAGNIWFATRRDGLFILPNNMSNINNATIEHYNYDVYTPYSFNSNEIEKLHQDLFGNVWLGQKDGGLSMAYNGSDKITNIVPHPVNYPHLPNETLRAITKDSKSNLWLGYYTNGIYYYDTGTQCYLKYKVKETTQNSDWERVRNLFTASDGTIWVGTYAGILRITDKGYKTYEADLISELPNNRNYSMFEDAKKQLWIACWGGLAKFNLNENRFEIFKGQNQFDPFNIRSITKNGDEITIGTEENGVLFFDTRTGIVEQLTKDNGILGNSIYSIYKDELTSNYWIASLGGISVYNKQSKVVKNISEAEGLPSHMVYGILTNKNEIWVSTTKGIAVINKSTYEVKAFDPKEGWQAPEFSEGTFFQDDKGVMFFGGVNGLNYFNPNELVHKETPAKLKIVVDGKENYENQIIKDHNNNDLEISIVPIKFPNNINAEIYYQLEGIDEGWQRLPKSKKIIYSDLSSGDFTFSVKESNISTVKPISFKLKIKKAFYETLYFYITLTCLVIVCAFLILLFKNKAASSQQKKLEAQIISRTQVIENQKKDLLTINILLDNRNKEIVLQKEKLLTIHNNLKNEDFEIEKFKTFVLSEFQEPISRVIKLASGLKEDVKVQKEVLWEAGKLVNLVSEWNYLDHVKEIGDVKIAAINLPILLKASIDKLKVKLKNNKANFNAEFENSLGWVAVDVLRLRLLLQYLFNDLAKYSDTSSTIGIRIERQNKFLDIQIHSNSSVLISNWYSILHYSPYFIAVQNILKDLEGTFKEELVEGLHIALKIPVEFIDANHHQVENITWKYLDQQKDVQLGKKQILLFSEEVNFSVANQILDNEHYELVFENDVNNFTSAINHMTIDVIVFYQATFSKELVQYLKSSMVNTSNKRQIPMVYISEDINYELQEQSVEFGIDVVIQLPASEQFILKKISSLIERRENRVEHKLQQEIFQILTDDDDIDSPNDKLLKSSLTIIKQELSNPSFNVEMLVEKLGISRVKCYRIYKEILEQSPSDVITSLRLQKAEALLKTNKFNISEISFECGYNDPKYFGRSFKKYYGVSPKEFKAQLVKPIV
;
A
#
# COMPACT_ATOMS: atom_id res chain seq x y z
N MET A 1 51.23 -53.60 -11.05
CA MET A 1 51.56 -52.15 -11.09
C MET A 1 50.57 -51.29 -11.91
N ASN A 2 49.46 -51.85 -12.45
CA ASN A 2 48.47 -51.10 -13.26
C ASN A 2 47.09 -50.89 -12.59
N ARG A 3 46.94 -51.16 -11.29
CA ARG A 3 45.68 -50.90 -10.55
C ARG A 3 45.74 -49.71 -9.59
N PHE A 4 46.92 -49.14 -9.35
CA PHE A 4 47.09 -47.99 -8.46
C PHE A 4 46.98 -46.64 -9.20
N ILE A 5 47.11 -46.63 -10.53
CA ILE A 5 47.04 -45.41 -11.35
C ILE A 5 45.59 -45.10 -11.77
N PHE A 6 44.68 -46.07 -11.71
CA PHE A 6 43.27 -45.87 -12.10
C PHE A 6 42.40 -45.25 -10.99
N SER A 7 42.84 -45.27 -9.72
CA SER A 7 42.06 -44.69 -8.60
C SER A 7 42.40 -43.23 -8.27
N ILE A 8 43.43 -42.64 -8.89
CA ILE A 8 43.79 -41.22 -8.68
C ILE A 8 43.15 -40.29 -9.73
N LEU A 9 42.61 -40.84 -10.82
CA LEU A 9 41.93 -40.07 -11.87
C LEU A 9 40.43 -39.90 -11.68
N PHE A 10 39.84 -40.41 -10.59
CA PHE A 10 38.39 -40.36 -10.34
C PHE A 10 37.96 -39.47 -9.16
N THR A 11 38.88 -38.71 -8.55
CA THR A 11 38.59 -37.86 -7.37
C THR A 11 38.54 -36.35 -7.65
N PHE A 12 38.50 -35.91 -8.91
CA PHE A 12 38.30 -34.49 -9.25
C PHE A 12 37.31 -34.31 -10.40
N THR A 13 36.07 -34.72 -10.19
CA THR A 13 34.91 -34.24 -10.95
C THR A 13 33.76 -33.95 -9.99
N PHE A 14 33.92 -32.92 -9.15
CA PHE A 14 32.74 -32.29 -8.56
C PHE A 14 32.15 -31.38 -9.63
N SER A 15 31.13 -31.89 -10.30
CA SER A 15 30.26 -31.16 -11.20
C SER A 15 29.66 -29.96 -10.48
N ALA A 16 29.97 -28.78 -11.00
CA ALA A 16 29.24 -27.56 -10.75
C ALA A 16 27.76 -27.79 -11.08
N LEU A 17 26.91 -27.73 -10.06
CA LEU A 17 25.50 -27.42 -10.26
C LEU A 17 25.44 -25.95 -10.65
N ILE A 18 25.23 -25.69 -11.94
CA ILE A 18 25.05 -24.34 -12.47
C ILE A 18 23.60 -23.94 -12.16
N GLY A 19 23.39 -23.47 -10.93
CA GLY A 19 22.32 -22.53 -10.64
C GLY A 19 22.76 -21.13 -11.04
N GLN A 20 21.81 -20.22 -11.29
CA GLN A 20 22.11 -18.81 -11.47
C GLN A 20 22.70 -18.27 -10.15
N HIS A 21 24.04 -18.22 -10.07
CA HIS A 21 24.73 -17.78 -8.87
C HIS A 21 24.55 -16.29 -8.64
N ILE A 22 24.37 -15.47 -9.67
CA ILE A 22 24.19 -14.02 -9.48
C ILE A 22 22.70 -13.69 -9.35
N LYS A 23 22.37 -12.88 -8.35
CA LYS A 23 21.01 -12.41 -8.10
C LYS A 23 20.86 -11.00 -8.64
N PHE A 24 19.75 -10.76 -9.31
CA PHE A 24 19.42 -9.49 -9.92
C PHE A 24 18.24 -8.86 -9.18
N GLU A 25 18.42 -7.60 -8.78
CA GLU A 25 17.30 -6.74 -8.38
C GLU A 25 16.82 -5.97 -9.61
N ASN A 26 15.53 -6.02 -9.91
CA ASN A 26 14.96 -5.44 -11.11
C ASN A 26 14.21 -4.14 -10.80
N TYR A 27 14.30 -3.18 -11.72
CA TYR A 27 13.64 -1.90 -11.69
C TYR A 27 12.95 -1.68 -13.03
N THR A 28 11.66 -1.34 -13.00
CA THR A 28 10.80 -1.17 -14.19
C THR A 28 10.03 0.15 -14.13
N THR A 29 9.09 0.35 -15.04
CA THR A 29 8.14 1.47 -14.99
C THR A 29 7.34 1.54 -13.69
N ASP A 30 7.09 0.40 -13.05
CA ASP A 30 6.38 0.35 -11.76
C ASP A 30 7.23 0.96 -10.61
N ASP A 31 8.56 0.99 -10.78
CA ASP A 31 9.52 1.59 -9.86
C ASP A 31 9.87 3.05 -10.20
N GLY A 32 9.28 3.60 -11.28
CA GLY A 32 9.45 4.99 -11.71
C GLY A 32 10.35 5.21 -12.92
N LEU A 33 10.87 4.16 -13.57
CA LEU A 33 11.51 4.33 -14.90
C LEU A 33 10.50 4.87 -15.91
N SER A 34 10.97 5.74 -16.81
CA SER A 34 10.12 6.30 -17.86
C SER A 34 9.74 5.29 -18.94
N ASN A 35 10.56 4.25 -19.14
CA ASN A 35 10.36 3.17 -20.11
C ASN A 35 11.23 1.95 -19.76
N ASN A 36 10.76 0.72 -20.06
CA ASN A 36 11.47 -0.53 -19.75
C ASN A 36 12.58 -0.89 -20.76
N SER A 37 12.77 -0.11 -21.82
CA SER A 37 13.81 -0.37 -22.81
C SER A 37 14.98 0.60 -22.54
N VAL A 38 15.94 0.11 -21.76
CA VAL A 38 17.13 0.85 -21.34
C VAL A 38 18.22 0.73 -22.40
N ILE A 39 18.74 1.87 -22.84
CA ILE A 39 19.71 1.97 -23.95
C ILE A 39 21.13 2.21 -23.46
N ASP A 40 21.29 3.09 -22.46
CA ASP A 40 22.61 3.46 -21.93
C ASP A 40 22.53 3.85 -20.45
N ILE A 41 23.63 3.74 -19.73
CA ILE A 41 23.71 4.00 -18.29
C ILE A 41 25.04 4.70 -17.99
N GLU A 42 25.04 5.73 -17.15
CA GLU A 42 26.24 6.45 -16.72
C GLU A 42 26.15 6.92 -15.25
N ASN A 43 27.28 6.98 -14.53
CA ASN A 43 27.35 7.50 -13.17
C ASN A 43 27.52 9.03 -13.17
N ASP A 44 26.90 9.74 -12.23
CA ASP A 44 27.32 11.10 -11.86
C ASP A 44 28.50 11.11 -10.86
N LEU A 45 29.00 12.29 -10.49
CA LEU A 45 30.08 12.42 -9.49
C LEU A 45 29.62 12.12 -8.05
N ASN A 46 28.32 12.25 -7.78
CA ASN A 46 27.69 12.00 -6.49
C ASN A 46 27.26 10.54 -6.33
N GLY A 47 27.56 9.66 -7.29
CA GLY A 47 27.23 8.24 -7.27
C GLY A 47 25.84 7.86 -7.78
N GLY A 48 25.02 8.82 -8.23
CA GLY A 48 23.71 8.55 -8.84
C GLY A 48 23.86 8.03 -10.27
N LEU A 49 22.83 7.35 -10.77
CA LEU A 49 22.81 6.76 -12.11
C LEU A 49 21.91 7.55 -13.05
N TRP A 50 22.45 7.92 -14.20
CA TRP A 50 21.71 8.42 -15.34
C TRP A 50 21.41 7.27 -16.28
N ILE A 51 20.15 7.10 -16.66
CA ILE A 51 19.66 5.94 -17.41
C ILE A 51 18.89 6.44 -18.63
N ALA A 52 19.43 6.19 -19.81
CA ALA A 52 18.81 6.53 -21.09
C ALA A 52 17.81 5.45 -21.49
N THR A 53 16.63 5.86 -21.93
CA THR A 53 15.58 4.94 -22.40
C THR A 53 14.99 5.38 -23.74
N LEU A 54 14.14 4.53 -24.32
CA LEU A 54 13.38 4.87 -25.54
C LEU A 54 12.43 6.06 -25.37
N ASP A 55 11.98 6.35 -24.15
CA ASP A 55 11.03 7.42 -23.87
C ASP A 55 11.37 8.17 -22.57
N GLY A 56 12.53 8.82 -22.56
CA GLY A 56 12.98 9.72 -21.51
C GLY A 56 14.37 9.41 -20.97
N LEU A 57 14.94 10.39 -20.28
CA LEU A 57 16.14 10.23 -19.47
C LEU A 57 15.74 10.05 -18.02
N ASN A 58 16.38 9.14 -17.30
CA ASN A 58 16.09 8.89 -15.88
C ASN A 58 17.33 9.18 -15.03
N TYR A 59 17.10 9.59 -13.79
CA TYR A 59 18.11 9.73 -12.75
C TYR A 59 17.67 8.93 -11.53
N PHE A 60 18.51 8.00 -11.10
CA PHE A 60 18.29 7.16 -9.93
C PHE A 60 19.30 7.51 -8.83
N ASP A 61 18.78 7.91 -7.67
CA ASP A 61 19.58 8.30 -6.49
C ASP A 61 19.70 7.19 -5.42
N GLY A 62 19.21 5.98 -5.70
CA GLY A 62 19.15 4.86 -4.76
C GLY A 62 17.84 4.74 -3.99
N GLU A 63 17.01 5.78 -3.97
CA GLU A 63 15.70 5.75 -3.31
C GLU A 63 14.56 5.97 -4.30
N SER A 64 14.74 6.89 -5.25
CA SER A 64 13.71 7.25 -6.22
C SER A 64 14.29 7.43 -7.62
N ILE A 65 13.51 7.02 -8.62
CA ILE A 65 13.80 7.25 -10.02
C ILE A 65 13.01 8.48 -10.47
N LYS A 66 13.73 9.50 -10.93
CA LYS A 66 13.14 10.72 -11.54
C LYS A 66 13.40 10.69 -13.04
N TYR A 67 12.43 11.11 -13.83
CA TYR A 67 12.61 11.17 -15.28
C TYR A 67 12.45 12.57 -15.86
N TYR A 68 13.08 12.76 -17.01
CA TYR A 68 13.09 13.98 -17.80
C TYR A 68 12.59 13.64 -19.20
N LYS A 69 11.67 14.44 -19.73
CA LYS A 69 11.10 14.31 -21.07
C LYS A 69 11.10 15.65 -21.78
N HIS A 70 10.92 15.59 -23.09
CA HIS A 70 10.72 16.74 -23.95
C HIS A 70 9.39 17.42 -23.64
N THR A 71 9.44 18.73 -23.44
CA THR A 71 8.26 19.58 -23.36
C THR A 71 8.22 20.50 -24.57
N ILE A 72 7.09 20.51 -25.28
CA ILE A 72 6.88 21.34 -26.46
C ILE A 72 7.02 22.81 -26.05
N ASN A 73 7.83 23.57 -26.79
CA ASN A 73 8.13 24.99 -26.58
C ASN A 73 9.00 25.34 -25.36
N ASP A 74 9.62 24.37 -24.68
CA ASP A 74 10.62 24.63 -23.63
C ASP A 74 12.02 24.20 -24.06
N GLU A 75 12.85 25.19 -24.42
CA GLU A 75 14.23 25.00 -24.87
C GLU A 75 15.17 24.50 -23.76
N HIS A 76 14.75 24.55 -22.49
CA HIS A 76 15.50 24.06 -21.33
C HIS A 76 15.19 22.60 -21.00
N THR A 77 14.27 21.95 -21.71
CA THR A 77 14.00 20.51 -21.56
C THR A 77 14.76 19.67 -22.58
N LEU A 78 14.65 18.35 -22.49
CA LEU A 78 15.20 17.47 -23.53
C LEU A 78 14.60 17.82 -24.90
N PRO A 79 15.35 17.74 -26.00
CA PRO A 79 14.86 18.04 -27.34
C PRO A 79 14.10 16.86 -27.98
N GLY A 80 14.18 15.68 -27.36
CA GLY A 80 13.52 14.44 -27.77
C GLY A 80 13.59 13.41 -26.65
N ASN A 81 12.64 12.47 -26.62
CA ASN A 81 12.54 11.49 -25.54
C ASN A 81 13.45 10.27 -25.76
N TYR A 82 13.74 9.91 -27.00
CA TYR A 82 14.57 8.74 -27.27
C TYR A 82 16.04 9.12 -27.10
N VAL A 83 16.61 8.78 -25.95
CA VAL A 83 18.03 8.99 -25.65
C VAL A 83 18.84 7.77 -26.08
N VAL A 84 19.86 7.97 -26.92
CA VAL A 84 20.62 6.89 -27.55
C VAL A 84 22.00 6.66 -26.94
N ASN A 85 22.58 7.65 -26.26
CA ASN A 85 23.90 7.55 -25.66
C ASN A 85 24.05 8.57 -24.53
N LEU A 86 24.75 8.19 -23.46
CA LEU A 86 25.18 9.03 -22.35
C LEU A 86 26.70 9.06 -22.26
N GLU A 87 27.26 10.20 -21.86
CA GLU A 87 28.68 10.34 -21.55
C GLU A 87 28.87 11.40 -20.46
N ARG A 88 29.68 11.10 -19.44
CA ARG A 88 30.09 12.09 -18.43
C ARG A 88 31.41 12.76 -18.83
N ASP A 89 31.45 14.09 -18.79
CA ASP A 89 32.69 14.83 -19.03
C ASP A 89 33.63 14.84 -17.80
N LYS A 90 34.84 15.40 -17.97
CA LYS A 90 35.86 15.47 -16.91
C LYS A 90 35.41 16.31 -15.71
N ASP A 91 34.55 17.29 -15.92
CA ASP A 91 34.05 18.20 -14.89
C ASP A 91 32.80 17.62 -14.18
N GLY A 92 32.28 16.49 -14.66
CA GLY A 92 31.17 15.76 -14.07
C GLY A 92 29.81 16.05 -14.70
N SER A 93 29.74 16.85 -15.77
CA SER A 93 28.49 17.11 -16.48
C SER A 93 28.07 15.90 -17.30
N ILE A 94 26.77 15.65 -17.36
CA ILE A 94 26.20 14.57 -18.17
C ILE A 94 25.78 15.10 -19.53
N TRP A 95 26.29 14.45 -20.57
CA TRP A 95 25.98 14.72 -21.96
C TRP A 95 25.20 13.56 -22.55
N LEU A 96 24.28 13.87 -23.47
CA LEU A 96 23.44 12.88 -24.11
C LEU A 96 23.18 13.20 -25.57
N ILE A 97 22.86 12.15 -26.33
CA ILE A 97 22.35 12.26 -27.70
C ILE A 97 20.89 11.80 -27.73
N THR A 98 20.04 12.56 -28.41
CA THR A 98 18.68 12.13 -28.75
C THR A 98 18.63 11.57 -30.17
N LYS A 99 17.70 10.67 -30.46
CA LYS A 99 17.53 10.06 -31.79
C LYS A 99 17.26 11.09 -32.88
N GLU A 100 16.65 12.22 -32.51
CA GLU A 100 16.37 13.37 -33.36
C GLU A 100 17.64 14.14 -33.76
N GLY A 101 18.80 13.78 -33.21
CA GLY A 101 20.10 14.32 -33.60
C GLY A 101 20.52 15.57 -32.83
N TYR A 102 20.00 15.76 -31.61
CA TYR A 102 20.46 16.82 -30.72
C TYR A 102 21.44 16.26 -29.69
N ILE A 103 22.43 17.08 -29.34
CA ILE A 103 23.29 16.88 -28.17
C ILE A 103 22.74 17.75 -27.05
N SER A 104 22.54 17.18 -25.87
CA SER A 104 22.10 17.94 -24.70
C SER A 104 23.09 17.78 -23.56
N LYS A 105 23.33 18.86 -22.83
CA LYS A 105 24.11 18.87 -21.60
C LYS A 105 23.20 19.15 -20.42
N TYR A 106 23.23 18.33 -19.38
CA TYR A 106 22.52 18.63 -18.14
C TYR A 106 23.23 19.77 -17.38
N SER A 107 22.54 20.88 -17.17
CA SER A 107 23.07 22.08 -16.50
C SER A 107 22.69 22.19 -15.01
N GLY A 108 22.03 21.18 -14.45
CA GLY A 108 21.51 21.19 -13.08
C GLY A 108 20.08 21.75 -12.97
N ASN A 109 19.42 21.50 -11.85
CA ASN A 109 18.08 22.00 -11.53
C ASN A 109 17.04 21.70 -12.63
N HIS A 110 17.08 20.51 -13.23
CA HIS A 110 16.18 20.07 -14.31
C HIS A 110 16.35 20.79 -15.66
N ASN A 111 17.41 21.58 -15.86
CA ASN A 111 17.66 22.29 -17.11
C ASN A 111 18.69 21.58 -18.01
N PHE A 112 18.49 21.69 -19.32
CA PHE A 112 19.35 21.17 -20.38
C PHE A 112 19.78 22.29 -21.34
N GLU A 113 21.06 22.26 -21.72
CA GLU A 113 21.61 23.07 -22.81
C GLU A 113 21.63 22.22 -24.09
N ASN A 114 20.91 22.65 -25.11
CA ASN A 114 20.68 21.88 -26.34
C ASN A 114 21.51 22.41 -27.52
N PHE A 115 22.23 21.51 -28.20
CA PHE A 115 23.09 21.80 -29.34
C PHE A 115 22.63 21.01 -30.56
N LYS A 116 22.44 21.72 -31.68
CA LYS A 116 22.03 21.15 -32.97
C LYS A 116 23.22 21.11 -33.93
N PHE A 117 23.29 20.05 -34.73
CA PHE A 117 24.29 19.85 -35.77
C PHE A 117 23.62 19.72 -37.15
N ASP A 118 24.36 20.03 -38.21
CA ASP A 118 23.84 19.94 -39.59
C ASP A 118 23.59 18.50 -40.04
N SER A 119 24.44 17.57 -39.59
CA SER A 119 24.24 16.13 -39.71
C SER A 119 23.86 15.53 -38.36
N THR A 120 23.14 14.41 -38.36
CA THR A 120 22.71 13.72 -37.14
C THR A 120 23.94 13.18 -36.39
N PRO A 121 24.25 13.70 -35.19
CA PRO A 121 25.30 13.13 -34.36
C PRO A 121 24.92 11.72 -33.93
N ASN A 122 25.92 10.82 -33.90
CA ASN A 122 25.69 9.41 -33.60
C ASN A 122 26.49 8.91 -32.39
N GLN A 123 27.47 9.67 -31.92
CA GLN A 123 28.32 9.25 -30.81
C GLN A 123 28.96 10.43 -30.08
N ILE A 124 29.02 10.35 -28.75
CA ILE A 124 29.85 11.21 -27.89
C ILE A 124 30.97 10.35 -27.32
N LYS A 125 32.18 10.91 -27.21
CA LYS A 125 33.31 10.27 -26.51
C LYS A 125 34.15 11.28 -25.77
N LEU A 126 34.67 10.89 -24.61
CA LEU A 126 35.76 11.59 -23.95
C LEU A 126 37.13 11.14 -24.48
N ALA A 127 37.99 12.10 -24.82
CA ALA A 127 39.39 11.83 -25.15
C ALA A 127 40.27 11.73 -23.88
N LYS A 128 41.49 11.21 -24.01
CA LYS A 128 42.41 11.01 -22.87
C LYS A 128 42.77 12.29 -22.11
N ASP A 129 42.76 13.42 -22.80
CA ASP A 129 43.03 14.74 -22.23
C ASP A 129 41.81 15.32 -21.47
N GLY A 130 40.66 14.64 -21.53
CA GLY A 130 39.39 15.06 -20.96
C GLY A 130 38.54 15.92 -21.90
N SER A 131 38.96 16.09 -23.16
CA SER A 131 38.18 16.83 -24.16
C SER A 131 37.00 15.99 -24.64
N LEU A 132 35.80 16.59 -24.67
CA LEU A 132 34.59 15.95 -25.19
C LEU A 132 34.53 16.08 -26.73
N TYR A 133 34.29 14.97 -27.42
CA TYR A 133 34.11 14.92 -28.87
C TYR A 133 32.73 14.37 -29.24
N VAL A 134 32.10 15.02 -30.21
CA VAL A 134 30.86 14.57 -30.87
C VAL A 134 31.19 14.18 -32.30
N PHE A 135 30.73 13.01 -32.73
CA PHE A 135 30.87 12.54 -34.10
C PHE A 135 29.57 12.77 -34.86
N SER A 136 29.66 13.47 -35.98
CA SER A 136 28.52 13.75 -36.86
C SER A 136 28.97 13.67 -38.32
N GLY A 137 28.37 12.75 -39.07
CA GLY A 137 28.84 12.38 -40.41
C GLY A 137 30.27 11.82 -40.39
N ASN A 138 31.16 12.42 -41.19
CA ASN A 138 32.59 12.08 -41.24
C ASN A 138 33.47 13.02 -40.40
N SER A 139 32.87 13.94 -39.64
CA SER A 139 33.59 14.96 -38.88
C SER A 139 33.50 14.71 -37.37
N ALA A 140 34.59 15.00 -36.68
CA ALA A 140 34.64 15.01 -35.21
C ALA A 140 34.67 16.47 -34.73
N TYR A 141 33.82 16.79 -33.76
CA TYR A 141 33.68 18.11 -33.19
C TYR A 141 34.10 18.08 -31.73
N LYS A 142 35.09 18.89 -31.36
CA LYS A 142 35.55 19.07 -29.99
C LYS A 142 34.79 20.19 -29.31
N TYR A 143 34.35 19.97 -28.07
CA TYR A 143 33.74 21.01 -27.25
C TYR A 143 34.80 21.92 -26.62
N ILE A 144 34.78 23.21 -26.96
CA ILE A 144 35.66 24.25 -26.40
C ILE A 144 34.86 25.53 -26.14
N ASN A 145 34.95 26.08 -24.92
CA ASN A 145 34.39 27.39 -24.55
C ASN A 145 32.92 27.59 -24.97
N GLY A 146 32.05 26.59 -24.76
CA GLY A 146 30.63 26.68 -25.09
C GLY A 146 30.26 26.38 -26.54
N LYS A 147 31.23 25.98 -27.38
CA LYS A 147 30.98 25.69 -28.81
C LYS A 147 31.67 24.41 -29.27
N PHE A 148 31.08 23.77 -30.27
CA PHE A 148 31.65 22.62 -30.96
C PHE A 148 32.46 23.10 -32.18
N ILE A 149 33.76 22.79 -32.21
CA ILE A 149 34.66 23.10 -33.32
C ILE A 149 35.17 21.80 -33.97
N ILE A 150 35.33 21.79 -35.28
CA ILE A 150 35.89 20.62 -35.98
C ILE A 150 37.34 20.42 -35.52
N ASP A 151 37.68 19.21 -35.08
CA ASP A 151 39.02 18.85 -34.64
C ASP A 151 39.32 17.37 -34.98
N THR A 152 40.59 17.01 -35.01
CA THR A 152 41.04 15.64 -35.24
C THR A 152 40.99 14.82 -33.95
N TYR A 153 40.08 13.85 -33.90
CA TYR A 153 40.04 12.89 -32.79
C TYR A 153 41.12 11.82 -32.94
N THR A 154 42.06 11.78 -32.01
CA THR A 154 42.99 10.65 -31.88
C THR A 154 42.42 9.67 -30.86
N ALA A 155 41.96 8.51 -31.33
CA ALA A 155 41.43 7.49 -30.44
C ALA A 155 42.50 7.04 -29.42
N PRO A 156 42.13 6.85 -28.14
CA PRO A 156 43.00 6.16 -27.22
C PRO A 156 43.38 4.79 -27.79
N LYS A 157 44.63 4.34 -27.61
CA LYS A 157 45.00 2.92 -27.86
C LYS A 157 43.98 2.05 -27.11
N LYS A 158 43.04 1.44 -27.84
CA LYS A 158 41.94 0.64 -27.27
C LYS A 158 42.54 -0.35 -26.26
N GLU A 159 42.02 -0.35 -25.04
CA GLU A 159 42.13 -1.53 -24.19
C GLU A 159 41.43 -2.71 -24.87
N ARG A 160 41.87 -3.92 -24.50
CA ARG A 160 41.74 -5.21 -25.20
C ARG A 160 40.30 -5.78 -25.32
N HIS A 161 39.26 -4.97 -25.47
CA HIS A 161 37.87 -5.47 -25.58
C HIS A 161 37.64 -6.39 -26.79
N GLU A 162 38.27 -6.10 -27.94
CA GLU A 162 38.23 -6.98 -29.12
C GLU A 162 38.81 -8.37 -28.84
N ASN A 163 39.83 -8.46 -27.98
CA ASN A 163 40.40 -9.74 -27.59
C ASN A 163 39.45 -10.51 -26.68
N PHE A 164 38.71 -9.83 -25.80
CA PHE A 164 37.72 -10.48 -24.94
C PHE A 164 36.52 -11.00 -25.74
N LYS A 165 36.03 -10.23 -26.72
CA LYS A 165 34.96 -10.71 -27.63
C LYS A 165 35.38 -11.99 -28.36
N LYS A 166 36.64 -12.07 -28.82
CA LYS A 166 37.17 -13.29 -29.48
C LYS A 166 37.09 -14.52 -28.59
N ILE A 167 37.40 -14.41 -27.29
CA ILE A 167 37.33 -15.55 -26.35
C ILE A 167 35.92 -16.16 -26.35
N LEU A 168 34.87 -15.32 -26.30
CA LEU A 168 33.49 -15.81 -26.31
C LEU A 168 33.07 -16.32 -27.70
N LEU A 169 33.44 -15.61 -28.76
CA LEU A 169 33.09 -15.95 -30.15
C LEU A 169 33.80 -17.20 -30.68
N GLU A 170 34.97 -17.56 -30.14
CA GLU A 170 35.63 -18.85 -30.45
C GLU A 170 34.77 -20.04 -30.01
N LYS A 171 34.07 -19.91 -28.87
CA LYS A 171 33.18 -20.94 -28.34
C LYS A 171 31.77 -20.85 -28.92
N TYR A 172 31.28 -19.63 -29.17
CA TYR A 172 29.93 -19.36 -29.67
C TYR A 172 29.95 -18.37 -30.86
N PRO A 173 30.24 -18.85 -32.08
CA PRO A 173 30.49 -17.98 -33.24
C PRO A 173 29.28 -17.17 -33.72
N SER A 174 28.05 -17.58 -33.37
CA SER A 174 26.81 -16.94 -33.80
C SER A 174 26.30 -15.84 -32.86
N LEU A 175 26.96 -15.61 -31.71
CA LEU A 175 26.53 -14.60 -30.74
C LEU A 175 26.72 -13.18 -31.28
N ILE A 176 25.72 -12.34 -31.01
CA ILE A 176 25.82 -10.90 -31.22
C ILE A 176 26.04 -10.23 -29.87
N ILE A 177 27.26 -9.75 -29.63
CA ILE A 177 27.67 -9.11 -28.38
C ILE A 177 27.44 -7.60 -28.48
N ASN A 178 26.45 -7.11 -27.73
CA ASN A 178 26.08 -5.71 -27.64
C ASN A 178 27.13 -4.90 -26.85
N ASP A 179 27.50 -5.37 -25.65
CA ASP A 179 28.47 -4.69 -24.78
C ASP A 179 29.38 -5.65 -24.01
N VAL A 180 30.53 -5.14 -23.55
CA VAL A 180 31.51 -5.90 -22.75
C VAL A 180 32.01 -5.03 -21.61
N LEU A 181 31.85 -5.52 -20.38
CA LEU A 181 32.31 -4.84 -19.16
C LEU A 181 33.31 -5.72 -18.42
N ARG A 182 34.44 -5.13 -18.01
CA ARG A 182 35.33 -5.75 -17.03
C ARG A 182 35.07 -5.12 -15.68
N ASP A 183 34.59 -5.90 -14.72
CA ASP A 183 34.32 -5.40 -13.37
C ASP A 183 35.62 -5.22 -12.54
N ALA A 184 35.50 -4.54 -11.41
CA ALA A 184 36.59 -4.32 -10.46
C ALA A 184 37.21 -5.60 -9.86
N ALA A 185 36.47 -6.72 -9.81
CA ALA A 185 37.01 -8.03 -9.41
C ALA A 185 37.80 -8.71 -10.55
N GLY A 186 37.68 -8.17 -11.76
CA GLY A 186 38.34 -8.62 -12.98
C GLY A 186 37.52 -9.62 -13.79
N ASN A 187 36.28 -9.92 -13.40
CA ASN A 187 35.39 -10.75 -14.22
C ASN A 187 35.02 -9.99 -15.48
N ILE A 188 34.77 -10.72 -16.56
CA ILE A 188 34.38 -10.14 -17.85
C ILE A 188 32.94 -10.52 -18.15
N TRP A 189 32.10 -9.51 -18.28
CA TRP A 189 30.67 -9.62 -18.54
C TRP A 189 30.39 -9.29 -20.00
N PHE A 190 29.56 -10.08 -20.64
CA PHE A 190 29.18 -9.92 -22.04
C PHE A 190 27.65 -9.82 -22.15
N ALA A 191 27.17 -8.66 -22.59
CA ALA A 191 25.77 -8.46 -22.93
C ALA A 191 25.53 -8.91 -24.37
N THR A 192 24.45 -9.67 -24.58
CA THR A 192 24.12 -10.20 -25.90
C THR A 192 22.73 -9.77 -26.34
N ARG A 193 22.51 -9.80 -27.65
CA ARG A 193 21.27 -9.35 -28.26
C ARG A 193 20.07 -10.24 -27.92
N ARG A 194 20.26 -11.55 -27.70
CA ARG A 194 19.16 -12.53 -27.53
C ARG A 194 19.45 -13.68 -26.57
N ASP A 195 20.72 -13.89 -26.24
CA ASP A 195 21.17 -15.07 -25.52
C ASP A 195 21.54 -14.70 -24.07
N GLY A 196 20.96 -13.62 -23.53
CA GLY A 196 21.19 -13.18 -22.17
C GLY A 196 22.62 -12.73 -21.90
N LEU A 197 23.14 -13.13 -20.76
CA LEU A 197 24.40 -12.65 -20.20
C LEU A 197 25.42 -13.79 -20.13
N PHE A 198 26.65 -13.53 -20.57
CA PHE A 198 27.79 -14.42 -20.34
C PHE A 198 28.79 -13.77 -19.40
N ILE A 199 29.38 -14.56 -18.51
CA ILE A 199 30.41 -14.11 -17.58
C ILE A 199 31.61 -15.03 -17.66
N LEU A 200 32.80 -14.44 -17.82
CA LEU A 200 34.07 -15.12 -17.61
C LEU A 200 34.59 -14.74 -16.21
N PRO A 201 34.43 -15.62 -15.21
CA PRO A 201 34.85 -15.33 -13.85
C PRO A 201 36.38 -15.33 -13.74
N ASN A 202 36.91 -14.36 -13.00
CA ASN A 202 38.32 -14.18 -12.71
C ASN A 202 38.69 -14.86 -11.38
N ASN A 203 38.73 -16.20 -11.38
CA ASN A 203 39.08 -16.99 -10.20
C ASN A 203 40.22 -17.98 -10.49
N MET A 204 40.91 -18.43 -9.44
CA MET A 204 42.06 -19.35 -9.56
C MET A 204 41.70 -20.67 -10.25
N SER A 205 40.47 -21.15 -10.10
CA SER A 205 39.98 -22.37 -10.75
C SER A 205 39.76 -22.22 -12.25
N ASN A 206 39.59 -20.99 -12.76
CA ASN A 206 39.34 -20.70 -14.17
C ASN A 206 40.59 -20.27 -14.96
N ILE A 207 41.76 -20.22 -14.32
CA ILE A 207 43.03 -19.85 -14.98
C ILE A 207 43.37 -20.80 -16.14
N ASN A 208 42.95 -22.07 -16.05
CA ASN A 208 43.27 -23.11 -17.05
C ASN A 208 42.06 -23.70 -17.79
N ASN A 209 40.82 -23.47 -17.33
CA ASN A 209 39.64 -24.23 -17.78
C ASN A 209 38.63 -23.44 -18.63
N ALA A 210 38.78 -22.11 -18.78
CA ALA A 210 37.89 -21.25 -19.58
C ALA A 210 36.39 -21.57 -19.41
N THR A 211 35.96 -21.83 -18.17
CA THR A 211 34.54 -21.95 -17.83
C THR A 211 33.90 -20.59 -17.99
N ILE A 212 32.94 -20.52 -18.91
CA ILE A 212 32.12 -19.34 -19.18
C ILE A 212 30.75 -19.65 -18.61
N GLU A 213 30.30 -18.82 -17.68
CA GLU A 213 28.98 -18.89 -17.10
C GLU A 213 27.97 -18.22 -18.03
N HIS A 214 26.79 -18.82 -18.17
CA HIS A 214 25.73 -18.33 -19.05
C HIS A 214 24.45 -18.20 -18.23
N TYR A 215 23.82 -17.04 -18.33
CA TYR A 215 22.64 -16.67 -17.61
C TYR A 215 21.56 -16.23 -18.60
N ASN A 216 20.37 -16.82 -18.47
CA ASN A 216 19.16 -16.42 -19.20
C ASN A 216 18.09 -15.98 -18.20
N TYR A 217 17.12 -15.21 -18.69
CA TYR A 217 15.88 -14.92 -18.00
C TYR A 217 15.16 -16.23 -17.65
N ASP A 218 14.87 -16.38 -16.37
CA ASP A 218 14.14 -17.50 -15.80
C ASP A 218 12.94 -17.00 -14.99
N VAL A 219 11.74 -17.30 -15.48
CA VAL A 219 10.46 -16.92 -14.86
C VAL A 219 10.23 -17.60 -13.51
N TYR A 220 10.89 -18.74 -13.25
CA TYR A 220 10.73 -19.50 -12.01
C TYR A 220 11.71 -19.08 -10.91
N THR A 221 12.69 -18.24 -11.24
CA THR A 221 13.69 -17.74 -10.28
C THR A 221 13.40 -16.28 -9.93
N PRO A 222 13.11 -15.95 -8.65
CA PRO A 222 12.69 -14.60 -8.24
C PRO A 222 13.78 -13.53 -8.40
N TYR A 223 15.04 -13.93 -8.62
CA TYR A 223 16.21 -13.07 -8.74
C TYR A 223 16.86 -13.14 -10.13
N SER A 224 16.07 -13.46 -11.16
CA SER A 224 16.51 -13.40 -12.56
C SER A 224 16.31 -11.99 -13.12
N PHE A 225 17.11 -11.59 -14.12
CA PHE A 225 16.85 -10.38 -14.89
C PHE A 225 15.69 -10.63 -15.88
N ASN A 226 14.90 -9.61 -16.25
CA ASN A 226 13.61 -9.78 -16.93
C ASN A 226 13.65 -10.05 -18.44
N SER A 227 14.80 -9.87 -19.12
CA SER A 227 14.91 -9.99 -20.58
C SER A 227 16.29 -10.47 -21.02
N ASN A 228 16.32 -11.39 -21.99
CA ASN A 228 17.56 -11.89 -22.61
C ASN A 228 18.18 -10.92 -23.62
N GLU A 229 17.50 -9.82 -23.96
CA GLU A 229 18.05 -8.76 -24.82
C GLU A 229 18.72 -7.70 -23.96
N ILE A 230 20.03 -7.83 -23.73
CA ILE A 230 20.81 -6.91 -22.88
C ILE A 230 21.55 -5.92 -23.78
N GLU A 231 21.21 -4.64 -23.67
CA GLU A 231 21.76 -3.56 -24.50
C GLU A 231 23.05 -3.00 -23.90
N LYS A 232 23.08 -2.81 -22.58
CA LYS A 232 24.18 -2.11 -21.90
C LYS A 232 24.60 -2.79 -20.61
N LEU A 233 25.91 -2.79 -20.34
CA LEU A 233 26.47 -3.13 -19.04
C LEU A 233 27.17 -1.92 -18.44
N HIS A 234 27.01 -1.71 -17.13
CA HIS A 234 27.63 -0.58 -16.45
C HIS A 234 28.05 -0.94 -15.03
N GLN A 235 29.24 -0.54 -14.59
CA GLN A 235 29.64 -0.67 -13.18
C GLN A 235 29.42 0.66 -12.45
N ASP A 236 28.70 0.64 -11.34
CA ASP A 236 28.52 1.84 -10.51
C ASP A 236 29.76 2.16 -9.65
N LEU A 237 29.73 3.31 -8.98
CA LEU A 237 30.84 3.73 -8.10
C LEU A 237 30.97 2.88 -6.81
N PHE A 238 30.01 2.01 -6.51
CA PHE A 238 29.99 1.14 -5.33
C PHE A 238 30.44 -0.30 -5.66
N GLY A 239 30.62 -0.60 -6.96
CA GLY A 239 31.12 -1.86 -7.48
C GLY A 239 30.04 -2.82 -7.97
N ASN A 240 28.77 -2.43 -7.98
CA ASN A 240 27.68 -3.24 -8.51
C ASN A 240 27.64 -3.15 -10.05
N VAL A 241 27.14 -4.21 -10.69
CA VAL A 241 27.02 -4.29 -12.14
C VAL A 241 25.55 -4.15 -12.53
N TRP A 242 25.27 -3.22 -13.43
CA TRP A 242 23.94 -2.87 -13.92
C TRP A 242 23.75 -3.34 -15.36
N LEU A 243 22.58 -3.89 -15.64
CA LEU A 243 22.16 -4.42 -16.93
C LEU A 243 21.01 -3.56 -17.46
N GLY A 244 21.27 -2.81 -18.52
CA GLY A 244 20.23 -2.17 -19.31
C GLY A 244 19.64 -3.19 -20.28
N GLN A 245 18.36 -3.53 -20.09
CA GLN A 245 17.67 -4.49 -20.94
C GLN A 245 16.71 -3.78 -21.88
N LYS A 246 16.51 -4.39 -23.04
CA LYS A 246 15.41 -4.02 -23.91
C LYS A 246 14.13 -4.69 -23.42
N ASP A 247 13.12 -3.86 -23.16
CA ASP A 247 11.78 -4.21 -22.68
C ASP A 247 11.73 -4.86 -21.28
N GLY A 248 12.88 -5.16 -20.66
CA GLY A 248 13.00 -5.77 -19.32
C GLY A 248 13.34 -4.81 -18.17
N GLY A 249 13.66 -3.56 -18.48
CA GLY A 249 14.03 -2.52 -17.52
C GLY A 249 15.51 -2.52 -17.18
N LEU A 250 15.79 -2.18 -15.93
CA LEU A 250 17.13 -2.12 -15.36
C LEU A 250 17.30 -3.23 -14.32
N SER A 251 18.38 -3.99 -14.38
CA SER A 251 18.70 -5.00 -13.36
C SER A 251 20.05 -4.74 -12.73
N MET A 252 20.14 -4.82 -11.39
CA MET A 252 21.37 -4.69 -10.63
C MET A 252 21.83 -6.04 -10.11
N ALA A 253 23.04 -6.46 -10.47
CA ALA A 253 23.80 -7.46 -9.76
C ALA A 253 24.66 -6.78 -8.68
N TYR A 254 24.20 -6.84 -7.43
CA TYR A 254 24.99 -6.28 -6.34
C TYR A 254 26.22 -7.13 -6.03
N ASN A 255 27.26 -6.48 -5.53
CA ASN A 255 28.53 -7.12 -5.20
C ASN A 255 28.37 -8.15 -4.07
N GLY A 256 28.74 -9.40 -4.31
CA GLY A 256 28.62 -10.51 -3.36
C GLY A 256 27.30 -11.29 -3.45
N SER A 257 26.42 -10.97 -4.40
CA SER A 257 25.18 -11.73 -4.63
C SER A 257 25.43 -13.21 -4.92
N ASP A 258 26.60 -13.57 -5.47
CA ASP A 258 27.04 -14.94 -5.71
C ASP A 258 27.19 -15.81 -4.45
N LYS A 259 27.30 -15.19 -3.27
CA LYS A 259 27.58 -15.89 -2.00
C LYS A 259 26.35 -16.51 -1.33
N ILE A 260 25.13 -16.10 -1.70
CA ILE A 260 23.88 -16.60 -1.09
C ILE A 260 23.24 -17.61 -2.03
N THR A 261 23.35 -18.92 -1.81
CA THR A 261 22.71 -19.88 -2.72
C THR A 261 21.28 -20.18 -2.29
N ASN A 262 20.38 -20.39 -3.24
CA ASN A 262 19.00 -20.83 -3.00
C ASN A 262 18.71 -22.17 -3.68
N ILE A 263 17.89 -22.98 -3.04
CA ILE A 263 17.30 -24.20 -3.58
C ILE A 263 15.79 -24.01 -3.49
N VAL A 264 15.16 -23.81 -4.64
CA VAL A 264 13.72 -23.58 -4.78
C VAL A 264 13.15 -24.57 -5.80
N PRO A 265 11.85 -24.93 -5.72
CA PRO A 265 11.21 -25.74 -6.74
C PRO A 265 11.37 -25.12 -8.13
N HIS A 266 11.92 -25.88 -9.08
CA HIS A 266 12.21 -25.39 -10.43
C HIS A 266 11.98 -26.50 -11.46
N PRO A 267 11.25 -26.26 -12.56
CA PRO A 267 10.83 -27.32 -13.49
C PRO A 267 11.97 -28.06 -14.21
N VAL A 268 13.13 -27.41 -14.39
CA VAL A 268 14.34 -28.03 -14.99
C VAL A 268 15.34 -28.48 -13.92
N ASN A 269 15.81 -27.57 -13.07
CA ASN A 269 16.86 -27.84 -12.09
C ASN A 269 16.41 -28.74 -10.92
N TYR A 270 15.19 -28.54 -10.42
CA TYR A 270 14.69 -29.25 -9.23
C TYR A 270 13.20 -29.67 -9.40
N PRO A 271 12.87 -30.47 -10.43
CA PRO A 271 11.48 -30.73 -10.85
C PRO A 271 10.64 -31.49 -9.82
N HIS A 272 11.31 -32.21 -8.92
CA HIS A 272 10.66 -33.06 -7.94
C HIS A 272 10.44 -32.37 -6.59
N LEU A 273 11.06 -31.20 -6.37
CA LEU A 273 10.84 -30.46 -5.13
C LEU A 273 9.43 -29.87 -5.10
N PRO A 274 8.69 -30.00 -3.99
CA PRO A 274 7.35 -29.47 -3.88
C PRO A 274 7.36 -27.96 -3.56
N ASN A 275 6.35 -27.25 -4.05
CA ASN A 275 6.08 -25.87 -3.67
C ASN A 275 5.35 -25.80 -2.31
N GLU A 276 6.11 -25.96 -1.23
CA GLU A 276 5.62 -26.00 0.14
C GLU A 276 6.68 -25.58 1.16
N THR A 277 6.23 -25.19 2.36
CA THR A 277 7.09 -24.86 3.49
C THR A 277 8.02 -26.01 3.88
N LEU A 278 9.31 -25.72 3.83
CA LEU A 278 10.35 -26.57 4.39
C LEU A 278 10.31 -26.46 5.92
N ARG A 279 10.38 -27.58 6.64
CA ARG A 279 10.24 -27.66 8.11
C ARG A 279 11.47 -28.22 8.82
N ALA A 280 12.30 -28.96 8.11
CA ALA A 280 13.47 -29.58 8.69
C ALA A 280 14.56 -29.78 7.63
N ILE A 281 15.82 -29.70 8.06
CA ILE A 281 16.99 -29.91 7.22
C ILE A 281 18.02 -30.68 8.01
N THR A 282 18.68 -31.62 7.36
CA THR A 282 19.91 -32.20 7.89
C THR A 282 20.86 -32.62 6.76
N LYS A 283 22.07 -33.03 7.12
CA LYS A 283 23.03 -33.65 6.20
C LYS A 283 23.30 -35.07 6.64
N ASP A 284 23.34 -35.99 5.69
CA ASP A 284 23.78 -37.36 5.98
C ASP A 284 25.30 -37.45 6.15
N SER A 285 25.78 -38.63 6.56
CA SER A 285 27.22 -38.92 6.72
C SER A 285 28.03 -38.83 5.42
N LYS A 286 27.37 -38.81 4.26
CA LYS A 286 27.96 -38.62 2.92
C LYS A 286 27.88 -37.16 2.47
N SER A 287 27.44 -36.25 3.34
CA SER A 287 27.24 -34.81 3.08
C SER A 287 26.12 -34.47 2.09
N ASN A 288 25.19 -35.37 1.79
CA ASN A 288 24.00 -35.03 1.02
C ASN A 288 22.96 -34.34 1.90
N LEU A 289 22.25 -33.38 1.32
CA LEU A 289 21.19 -32.65 1.99
C LEU A 289 19.89 -33.47 2.01
N TRP A 290 19.24 -33.47 3.16
CA TRP A 290 17.92 -34.03 3.40
C TRP A 290 16.97 -32.91 3.81
N LEU A 291 15.84 -32.83 3.11
CA LEU A 291 14.85 -31.76 3.20
C LEU A 291 13.51 -32.34 3.64
N GLY A 292 12.98 -31.89 4.77
CA GLY A 292 11.70 -32.32 5.32
C GLY A 292 10.64 -31.24 5.12
N TYR A 293 9.58 -31.56 4.39
CA TYR A 293 8.47 -30.65 4.13
C TYR A 293 7.32 -30.87 5.10
N TYR A 294 6.48 -29.84 5.26
CA TYR A 294 5.43 -29.87 6.28
C TYR A 294 4.36 -30.95 6.05
N THR A 295 4.01 -31.27 4.80
CA THR A 295 3.00 -32.29 4.44
C THR A 295 3.42 -33.22 3.31
N ASN A 296 4.60 -33.01 2.69
CA ASN A 296 5.03 -33.76 1.50
C ASN A 296 6.20 -34.73 1.76
N GLY A 297 6.50 -35.01 3.03
CA GLY A 297 7.51 -35.97 3.43
C GLY A 297 8.94 -35.44 3.26
N ILE A 298 9.85 -36.37 2.95
CA ILE A 298 11.29 -36.11 2.98
C ILE A 298 11.85 -36.25 1.57
N TYR A 299 12.78 -35.38 1.23
CA TYR A 299 13.53 -35.39 -0.01
C TYR A 299 15.01 -35.47 0.28
N TYR A 300 15.75 -36.23 -0.52
CA TYR A 300 17.20 -36.33 -0.42
C TYR A 300 17.85 -36.00 -1.75
N TYR A 301 19.04 -35.42 -1.71
CA TYR A 301 19.81 -35.18 -2.92
C TYR A 301 20.45 -36.49 -3.40
N ASP A 302 20.06 -36.95 -4.58
CA ASP A 302 20.62 -38.14 -5.21
C ASP A 302 21.76 -37.76 -6.16
N THR A 303 22.96 -38.27 -5.87
CA THR A 303 24.18 -37.92 -6.63
C THR A 303 24.22 -38.53 -8.03
N GLY A 304 23.50 -39.64 -8.26
CA GLY A 304 23.45 -40.31 -9.56
C GLY A 304 22.58 -39.56 -10.58
N THR A 305 21.40 -39.12 -10.15
CA THR A 305 20.45 -38.35 -10.96
C THR A 305 20.67 -36.84 -10.89
N GLN A 306 21.50 -36.37 -9.95
CA GLN A 306 21.75 -34.95 -9.68
C GLN A 306 20.47 -34.15 -9.37
N CYS A 307 19.49 -34.80 -8.73
CA CYS A 307 18.19 -34.22 -8.40
C CYS A 307 17.79 -34.55 -6.95
N TYR A 308 16.89 -33.75 -6.39
CA TYR A 308 16.23 -34.10 -5.13
C TYR A 308 15.12 -35.11 -5.40
N LEU A 309 15.15 -36.26 -4.73
CA LEU A 309 14.15 -37.32 -4.89
C LEU A 309 13.35 -37.51 -3.60
N LYS A 310 12.04 -37.77 -3.74
CA LYS A 310 11.17 -38.09 -2.59
C LYS A 310 11.56 -39.45 -2.01
N TYR A 311 11.84 -39.48 -0.71
CA TYR A 311 12.06 -40.72 0.03
C TYR A 311 10.71 -41.39 0.32
N LYS A 312 10.51 -42.61 -0.19
CA LYS A 312 9.24 -43.33 -0.07
C LYS A 312 9.15 -44.08 1.25
N VAL A 313 8.17 -43.74 2.06
CA VAL A 313 7.77 -44.44 3.30
C VAL A 313 6.50 -45.24 3.00
N LYS A 314 6.36 -46.47 3.51
CA LYS A 314 5.24 -47.36 3.13
C LYS A 314 3.99 -47.04 3.95
N GLU A 315 4.20 -46.69 5.20
CA GLU A 315 3.20 -46.37 6.20
C GLU A 315 2.39 -45.12 5.81
N THR A 316 2.92 -44.27 4.92
CA THR A 316 2.20 -43.08 4.40
C THR A 316 0.94 -43.45 3.62
N THR A 317 0.89 -44.65 3.04
CA THR A 317 -0.32 -45.15 2.36
C THR A 317 -1.46 -45.47 3.33
N GLN A 318 -1.14 -45.72 4.61
CA GLN A 318 -2.11 -46.03 5.66
C GLN A 318 -2.40 -44.79 6.52
N ASN A 319 -1.37 -44.00 6.81
CA ASN A 319 -1.47 -42.77 7.58
C ASN A 319 -0.59 -41.67 6.96
N SER A 320 -1.23 -40.66 6.37
CA SER A 320 -0.55 -39.53 5.74
C SER A 320 0.25 -38.65 6.72
N ASP A 321 0.02 -38.75 8.04
CA ASP A 321 0.78 -37.99 9.04
C ASP A 321 2.27 -38.39 9.11
N TRP A 322 2.66 -39.53 8.52
CA TRP A 322 4.07 -39.88 8.30
C TRP A 322 4.77 -38.95 7.29
N GLU A 323 4.03 -38.26 6.41
CA GLU A 323 4.58 -37.25 5.51
C GLU A 323 4.72 -35.87 6.17
N ARG A 324 4.19 -35.69 7.39
CA ARG A 324 4.21 -34.40 8.07
C ARG A 324 5.48 -34.20 8.89
N VAL A 325 6.55 -33.78 8.24
CA VAL A 325 7.87 -33.68 8.87
C VAL A 325 7.95 -32.44 9.77
N ARG A 326 8.52 -32.64 10.96
CA ARG A 326 8.78 -31.59 11.97
C ARG A 326 10.25 -31.46 12.34
N ASN A 327 11.01 -32.52 12.20
CA ASN A 327 12.42 -32.53 12.55
C ASN A 327 13.18 -33.55 11.70
N LEU A 328 14.44 -33.26 11.42
CA LEU A 328 15.43 -34.14 10.83
C LEU A 328 16.73 -34.03 11.62
N PHE A 329 17.27 -35.16 12.03
CA PHE A 329 18.50 -35.24 12.80
C PHE A 329 19.37 -36.39 12.32
N THR A 330 20.63 -36.13 12.01
CA THR A 330 21.60 -37.18 11.69
C THR A 330 22.36 -37.55 12.96
N ALA A 331 22.22 -38.81 13.38
CA ALA A 331 22.92 -39.35 14.53
C ALA A 331 24.37 -39.76 14.20
N SER A 332 25.21 -39.88 15.22
CA SER A 332 26.64 -40.22 15.11
C SER A 332 26.91 -41.61 14.53
N ASP A 333 25.89 -42.48 14.50
CA ASP A 333 25.93 -43.79 13.85
C ASP A 333 25.62 -43.74 12.34
N GLY A 334 25.39 -42.55 11.78
CA GLY A 334 25.06 -42.31 10.38
C GLY A 334 23.58 -42.50 10.04
N THR A 335 22.72 -42.79 11.01
CA THR A 335 21.27 -42.93 10.79
C THR A 335 20.58 -41.57 10.81
N ILE A 336 19.55 -41.42 9.97
CA ILE A 336 18.75 -40.20 9.88
C ILE A 336 17.45 -40.43 10.63
N TRP A 337 17.20 -39.59 11.62
CA TRP A 337 16.01 -39.59 12.45
C TRP A 337 15.07 -38.51 11.98
N VAL A 338 13.84 -38.90 11.67
CA VAL A 338 12.79 -38.04 11.16
C VAL A 338 11.71 -38.01 12.21
N GLY A 339 11.44 -36.80 12.70
CA GLY A 339 10.25 -36.56 13.48
C GLY A 339 9.05 -36.23 12.59
N THR A 340 7.98 -37.03 12.65
CA THR A 340 6.72 -36.81 11.92
C THR A 340 5.55 -36.52 12.88
N TYR A 341 4.32 -36.38 12.37
CA TYR A 341 3.12 -36.32 13.23
C TYR A 341 2.64 -37.71 13.68
N ALA A 342 2.97 -38.75 12.91
CA ALA A 342 2.59 -40.13 13.19
C ALA A 342 3.59 -40.86 14.10
N GLY A 343 4.82 -40.36 14.23
CA GLY A 343 5.87 -40.95 15.04
C GLY A 343 7.27 -40.62 14.52
N ILE A 344 8.22 -41.51 14.81
CA ILE A 344 9.63 -41.33 14.45
C ILE A 344 10.03 -42.34 13.38
N LEU A 345 10.65 -41.88 12.30
CA LEU A 345 11.33 -42.73 11.33
C LEU A 345 12.83 -42.71 11.59
N ARG A 346 13.46 -43.87 11.61
CA ARG A 346 14.92 -43.99 11.58
C ARG A 346 15.35 -44.63 10.28
N ILE A 347 15.96 -43.84 9.41
CA ILE A 347 16.47 -44.24 8.10
C ILE A 347 17.92 -44.70 8.24
N THR A 348 18.23 -45.82 7.59
CA THR A 348 19.52 -46.49 7.55
C THR A 348 19.86 -46.85 6.10
N ASP A 349 21.09 -47.29 5.82
CA ASP A 349 21.46 -47.80 4.49
C ASP A 349 20.65 -49.03 4.04
N LYS A 350 19.99 -49.74 4.98
CA LYS A 350 19.21 -50.97 4.70
C LYS A 350 17.70 -50.72 4.58
N GLY A 351 17.25 -49.47 4.65
CA GLY A 351 15.83 -49.08 4.74
C GLY A 351 15.56 -48.28 6.01
N TYR A 352 14.32 -48.26 6.49
CA TYR A 352 13.93 -47.50 7.68
C TYR A 352 13.18 -48.36 8.70
N LYS A 353 13.11 -47.86 9.94
CA LYS A 353 12.30 -48.40 11.03
C LYS A 353 11.41 -47.30 11.61
N THR A 354 10.19 -47.64 11.98
CA THR A 354 9.21 -46.73 12.60
C THR A 354 9.13 -46.95 14.10
N TYR A 355 8.79 -45.90 14.84
CA TYR A 355 8.52 -45.92 16.27
C TYR A 355 7.30 -45.05 16.57
N GLU A 356 6.32 -45.62 17.26
CA GLU A 356 5.04 -44.98 17.58
C GLU A 356 4.80 -45.03 19.10
N ALA A 357 4.29 -43.95 19.67
CA ALA A 357 4.04 -43.78 21.10
C ALA A 357 3.02 -44.80 21.62
N ASP A 358 2.02 -45.14 20.82
CA ASP A 358 0.99 -46.14 21.17
C ASP A 358 1.59 -47.55 21.40
N LEU A 359 2.78 -47.81 20.84
CA LEU A 359 3.48 -49.09 20.94
C LEU A 359 4.65 -49.05 21.93
N ILE A 360 5.08 -47.86 22.36
CA ILE A 360 6.30 -47.64 23.13
C ILE A 360 5.98 -46.69 24.29
N SER A 361 5.78 -47.27 25.48
CA SER A 361 5.44 -46.52 26.69
C SER A 361 6.45 -45.43 27.08
N GLU A 362 7.70 -45.61 26.71
CA GLU A 362 8.81 -44.69 26.99
C GLU A 362 8.86 -43.49 26.04
N LEU A 363 8.05 -43.50 24.97
CA LEU A 363 7.87 -42.40 24.03
C LEU A 363 6.56 -41.66 24.36
N PRO A 364 6.61 -40.45 24.94
CA PRO A 364 5.40 -39.79 25.45
C PRO A 364 4.38 -39.41 24.38
N ASN A 365 4.84 -39.06 23.18
CA ASN A 365 3.97 -38.61 22.08
C ASN A 365 4.65 -38.76 20.72
N ASN A 366 3.85 -38.97 19.68
CA ASN A 366 4.27 -39.08 18.28
C ASN A 366 4.79 -37.77 17.68
N ARG A 367 4.31 -36.62 18.16
CA ARG A 367 4.70 -35.31 17.62
C ARG A 367 5.99 -34.84 18.26
N ASN A 368 7.06 -34.86 17.48
CA ASN A 368 8.44 -34.59 17.90
C ASN A 368 8.99 -33.39 17.15
N TYR A 369 9.55 -32.42 17.88
CA TYR A 369 9.94 -31.10 17.36
C TYR A 369 11.45 -30.88 17.31
N SER A 370 12.21 -31.54 18.18
CA SER A 370 13.66 -31.37 18.27
C SER A 370 14.32 -32.65 18.80
N MET A 371 15.56 -32.89 18.39
CA MET A 371 16.34 -34.06 18.78
C MET A 371 17.78 -33.63 19.00
N PHE A 372 18.42 -34.24 19.99
CA PHE A 372 19.81 -33.96 20.32
C PHE A 372 20.50 -35.24 20.81
N GLU A 373 21.69 -35.51 20.31
CA GLU A 373 22.52 -36.63 20.77
C GLU A 373 23.59 -36.15 21.76
N ASP A 374 23.66 -36.80 22.92
CA ASP A 374 24.73 -36.53 23.88
C ASP A 374 25.99 -37.39 23.68
N ALA A 375 27.07 -37.01 24.37
CA ALA A 375 28.35 -37.72 24.29
C ALA A 375 28.32 -39.20 24.73
N LYS A 376 27.24 -39.66 25.40
CA LYS A 376 27.02 -41.06 25.77
C LYS A 376 26.17 -41.81 24.74
N LYS A 377 25.98 -41.21 23.55
CA LYS A 377 25.11 -41.70 22.48
C LYS A 377 23.67 -41.91 22.93
N GLN A 378 23.19 -41.02 23.80
CA GLN A 378 21.78 -40.94 24.17
C GLN A 378 21.14 -39.86 23.32
N LEU A 379 20.15 -40.26 22.53
CA LEU A 379 19.34 -39.36 21.73
C LEU A 379 18.14 -38.91 22.58
N TRP A 380 18.12 -37.64 22.93
CA TRP A 380 17.02 -36.97 23.60
C TRP A 380 16.05 -36.44 22.55
N ILE A 381 14.76 -36.68 22.74
CA ILE A 381 13.73 -36.37 21.75
C ILE A 381 12.65 -35.52 22.43
N ALA A 382 12.53 -34.27 21.98
CA ALA A 382 11.51 -33.35 22.41
C ALA A 382 10.18 -33.70 21.77
N CYS A 383 9.18 -34.02 22.59
CA CYS A 383 7.84 -34.36 22.17
C CYS A 383 6.85 -33.28 22.59
N TRP A 384 5.73 -33.23 21.88
CA TRP A 384 4.54 -32.54 22.33
C TRP A 384 3.98 -33.31 23.52
N GLY A 385 4.13 -32.79 24.74
CA GLY A 385 3.67 -33.46 25.96
C GLY A 385 4.70 -34.43 26.52
N GLY A 386 5.98 -34.07 26.53
CA GLY A 386 7.02 -34.84 27.22
C GLY A 386 8.39 -34.85 26.55
N LEU A 387 9.31 -35.57 27.20
CA LEU A 387 10.69 -35.77 26.75
C LEU A 387 11.01 -37.26 26.74
N ALA A 388 11.51 -37.78 25.61
CA ALA A 388 11.93 -39.17 25.48
C ALA A 388 13.46 -39.28 25.41
N LYS A 389 13.98 -40.47 25.75
CA LYS A 389 15.40 -40.79 25.67
C LYS A 389 15.58 -42.14 24.97
N PHE A 390 16.43 -42.17 23.94
CA PHE A 390 16.76 -43.35 23.17
C PHE A 390 18.26 -43.64 23.26
N ASN A 391 18.62 -44.87 23.64
CA ASN A 391 20.00 -45.32 23.74
C ASN A 391 20.43 -45.88 22.38
N LEU A 392 21.31 -45.17 21.64
CA LEU A 392 21.76 -45.61 20.31
C LEU A 392 22.63 -46.86 20.36
N ASN A 393 23.35 -47.11 21.44
CA ASN A 393 24.19 -48.31 21.59
C ASN A 393 23.35 -49.56 21.81
N GLU A 394 22.29 -49.44 22.62
CA GLU A 394 21.41 -50.57 22.98
C GLU A 394 20.16 -50.65 22.10
N ASN A 395 19.95 -49.64 21.25
CA ASN A 395 18.88 -49.56 20.25
C ASN A 395 17.46 -49.66 20.86
N ARG A 396 17.23 -49.01 22.01
CA ARG A 396 15.94 -49.00 22.71
C ARG A 396 15.65 -47.65 23.37
N PHE A 397 14.38 -47.36 23.61
CA PHE A 397 13.95 -46.28 24.49
C PHE A 397 14.20 -46.66 25.95
N GLU A 398 14.48 -45.66 26.79
CA GLU A 398 14.78 -45.85 28.21
C GLU A 398 14.13 -44.77 29.07
N ILE A 399 13.55 -45.19 30.20
CA ILE A 399 13.05 -44.27 31.22
C ILE A 399 14.21 -43.58 31.93
N PHE A 400 14.06 -42.30 32.26
CA PHE A 400 15.03 -41.56 33.09
C PHE A 400 14.36 -40.90 34.30
N LYS A 401 15.19 -40.55 35.29
CA LYS A 401 14.73 -39.97 36.55
C LYS A 401 14.02 -38.65 36.29
N GLY A 402 12.76 -38.56 36.68
CA GLY A 402 11.96 -37.35 36.58
C GLY A 402 11.26 -37.13 35.24
N GLN A 403 11.20 -38.15 34.37
CA GLN A 403 10.58 -38.05 33.03
C GLN A 403 9.13 -37.53 33.06
N ASN A 404 8.28 -38.03 33.96
CA ASN A 404 6.87 -37.64 34.04
C ASN A 404 6.65 -36.16 34.42
N GLN A 405 7.70 -35.46 34.89
CA GLN A 405 7.61 -34.01 35.15
C GLN A 405 7.44 -33.21 33.84
N PHE A 406 7.76 -33.82 32.69
CA PHE A 406 7.69 -33.18 31.39
C PHE A 406 6.36 -33.38 30.66
N ASP A 407 5.52 -34.32 31.10
CA ASP A 407 4.23 -34.66 30.47
C ASP A 407 3.29 -33.45 30.28
N PRO A 408 3.22 -32.47 31.21
CA PRO A 408 2.39 -31.28 31.02
C PRO A 408 2.92 -30.27 30.00
N PHE A 409 4.16 -30.43 29.51
CA PHE A 409 4.84 -29.41 28.71
C PHE A 409 4.98 -29.83 27.24
N ASN A 410 4.59 -28.92 26.35
CA ASN A 410 4.83 -29.07 24.91
C ASN A 410 6.25 -28.60 24.60
N ILE A 411 7.17 -29.53 24.36
CA ILE A 411 8.59 -29.20 24.17
C ILE A 411 8.86 -28.94 22.68
N ARG A 412 9.42 -27.77 22.38
CA ARG A 412 9.75 -27.34 21.01
C ARG A 412 11.23 -27.48 20.69
N SER A 413 12.12 -27.12 21.63
CA SER A 413 13.56 -27.14 21.41
C SER A 413 14.29 -27.72 22.61
N ILE A 414 15.35 -28.48 22.37
CA ILE A 414 16.23 -29.00 23.42
C ILE A 414 17.68 -28.76 23.07
N THR A 415 18.48 -28.42 24.07
CA THR A 415 19.94 -28.31 23.95
C THR A 415 20.58 -28.77 25.26
N LYS A 416 21.78 -29.35 25.19
CA LYS A 416 22.48 -29.87 26.36
C LYS A 416 23.77 -29.11 26.61
N ASN A 417 23.94 -28.68 27.86
CA ASN A 417 25.08 -27.92 28.33
C ASN A 417 25.67 -28.61 29.58
N GLY A 418 26.64 -29.51 29.38
CA GLY A 418 27.15 -30.35 30.46
C GLY A 418 26.09 -31.32 30.98
N ASP A 419 25.80 -31.30 32.29
CA ASP A 419 24.77 -32.14 32.92
C ASP A 419 23.37 -31.49 32.92
N GLU A 420 23.24 -30.25 32.41
CA GLU A 420 21.97 -29.53 32.30
C GLU A 420 21.41 -29.62 30.87
N ILE A 421 20.14 -30.00 30.75
CA ILE A 421 19.37 -29.90 29.50
C ILE A 421 18.51 -28.64 29.59
N THR A 422 18.67 -27.74 28.63
CA THR A 422 17.84 -26.55 28.49
C THR A 422 16.75 -26.82 27.47
N ILE A 423 15.50 -26.54 27.86
CA ILE A 423 14.29 -26.96 27.17
C ILE A 423 13.45 -25.72 26.88
N GLY A 424 13.10 -25.50 25.62
CA GLY A 424 12.15 -24.47 25.19
C GLY A 424 10.77 -25.07 25.04
N THR A 425 9.78 -24.42 25.63
CA THR A 425 8.38 -24.89 25.62
C THR A 425 7.48 -23.96 24.80
N GLU A 426 6.30 -24.44 24.41
CA GLU A 426 5.33 -23.67 23.62
C GLU A 426 4.64 -22.55 24.40
N GLU A 427 4.37 -22.71 25.70
CA GLU A 427 3.63 -21.70 26.49
C GLU A 427 4.20 -21.47 27.89
N ASN A 428 5.23 -22.20 28.30
CA ASN A 428 5.72 -22.26 29.67
C ASN A 428 7.15 -21.73 29.84
N GLY A 429 7.68 -21.02 28.84
CA GLY A 429 9.02 -20.46 28.86
C GLY A 429 10.11 -21.51 28.73
N VAL A 430 11.21 -21.32 29.47
CA VAL A 430 12.39 -22.19 29.44
C VAL A 430 12.43 -23.05 30.69
N LEU A 431 12.73 -24.34 30.53
CA LEU A 431 13.01 -25.27 31.63
C LEU A 431 14.50 -25.64 31.62
N PHE A 432 15.12 -25.63 32.79
CA PHE A 432 16.48 -26.11 33.01
C PHE A 432 16.42 -27.41 33.81
N PHE A 433 16.80 -28.52 33.19
CA PHE A 433 16.76 -29.85 33.79
C PHE A 433 18.16 -30.36 34.10
N ASP A 434 18.45 -30.59 35.38
CA ASP A 434 19.70 -31.24 35.80
C ASP A 434 19.53 -32.77 35.75
N THR A 435 20.26 -33.41 34.83
CA THR A 435 20.18 -34.86 34.58
C THR A 435 20.70 -35.73 35.73
N ARG A 436 21.49 -35.18 36.66
CA ARG A 436 22.02 -35.89 37.82
C ARG A 436 21.06 -35.82 39.01
N THR A 437 20.51 -34.64 39.29
CA THR A 437 19.63 -34.43 40.45
C THR A 437 18.17 -34.78 40.14
N GLY A 438 17.74 -34.54 38.90
CA GLY A 438 16.34 -34.63 38.47
C GLY A 438 15.52 -33.36 38.72
N ILE A 439 16.17 -32.25 39.12
CA ILE A 439 15.53 -30.97 39.45
C ILE A 439 15.25 -30.19 38.15
N VAL A 440 14.10 -29.54 38.09
CA VAL A 440 13.68 -28.65 37.00
C VAL A 440 13.49 -27.23 37.52
N GLU A 441 14.22 -26.27 36.97
CA GLU A 441 14.00 -24.83 37.18
C GLU A 441 13.26 -24.23 35.99
N GLN A 442 12.32 -23.33 36.23
CA GLN A 442 11.53 -22.68 35.18
C GLN A 442 11.83 -21.18 35.09
N LEU A 443 11.92 -20.67 33.86
CA LEU A 443 12.08 -19.27 33.52
C LEU A 443 10.93 -18.84 32.60
N THR A 444 10.16 -17.85 33.03
CA THR A 444 8.99 -17.32 32.30
C THR A 444 9.10 -15.82 32.09
N LYS A 445 8.12 -15.25 31.38
CA LYS A 445 7.96 -13.81 31.17
C LYS A 445 7.96 -13.00 32.47
N ASP A 446 7.49 -13.57 33.58
CA ASP A 446 7.51 -12.92 34.90
C ASP A 446 8.93 -12.71 35.43
N ASN A 447 9.91 -13.43 34.86
CA ASN A 447 11.33 -13.24 35.13
C ASN A 447 12.02 -12.26 34.17
N GLY A 448 11.27 -11.66 33.22
CA GLY A 448 11.72 -10.58 32.35
C GLY A 448 12.12 -10.97 30.92
N ILE A 449 11.96 -12.23 30.51
CA ILE A 449 12.12 -12.63 29.10
C ILE A 449 10.94 -12.10 28.25
N LEU A 450 11.11 -12.00 26.94
CA LEU A 450 10.13 -11.35 26.06
C LEU A 450 8.89 -12.20 25.76
N GLY A 451 8.97 -13.52 25.89
CA GLY A 451 7.85 -14.43 25.63
C GLY A 451 8.02 -15.81 26.25
N ASN A 452 6.90 -16.52 26.45
CA ASN A 452 6.89 -17.89 26.97
C ASN A 452 6.91 -18.96 25.87
N SER A 453 6.62 -18.60 24.63
CA SER A 453 6.70 -19.51 23.48
C SER A 453 8.10 -19.50 22.90
N ILE A 454 8.88 -20.52 23.24
CA ILE A 454 10.31 -20.60 22.94
C ILE A 454 10.53 -21.51 21.74
N TYR A 455 11.21 -20.99 20.72
CA TYR A 455 11.46 -21.70 19.47
C TYR A 455 12.88 -22.22 19.35
N SER A 456 13.85 -21.46 19.87
CA SER A 456 15.25 -21.84 19.85
C SER A 456 15.98 -21.25 21.06
N ILE A 457 16.96 -22.00 21.55
CA ILE A 457 17.81 -21.58 22.68
C ILE A 457 19.25 -21.90 22.34
N TYR A 458 20.13 -20.92 22.54
CA TYR A 458 21.57 -21.09 22.45
C TYR A 458 22.24 -20.65 23.75
N LYS A 459 23.13 -21.47 24.30
CA LYS A 459 23.96 -21.09 25.45
C LYS A 459 25.36 -20.73 24.97
N ASP A 460 25.81 -19.54 25.31
CA ASP A 460 27.18 -19.10 25.09
C ASP A 460 28.07 -19.63 26.22
N GLU A 461 29.02 -20.50 25.88
CA GLU A 461 29.95 -21.11 26.83
C GLU A 461 30.93 -20.08 27.44
N LEU A 462 31.25 -18.99 26.72
CA LEU A 462 32.20 -17.98 27.21
C LEU A 462 31.59 -17.06 28.27
N THR A 463 30.34 -16.65 28.06
CA THR A 463 29.65 -15.68 28.93
C THR A 463 28.64 -16.34 29.88
N SER A 464 28.34 -17.62 29.68
CA SER A 464 27.22 -18.33 30.34
C SER A 464 25.84 -17.69 30.10
N ASN A 465 25.70 -16.89 29.04
CA ASN A 465 24.43 -16.27 28.65
C ASN A 465 23.61 -17.22 27.78
N TYR A 466 22.31 -17.27 28.05
CA TYR A 466 21.30 -17.96 27.26
C TYR A 466 20.63 -16.96 26.32
N TRP A 467 20.74 -17.21 25.03
CA TRP A 467 20.05 -16.51 23.96
C TRP A 467 18.77 -17.26 23.66
N ILE A 468 17.63 -16.63 23.98
CA ILE A 468 16.32 -17.26 23.95
C ILE A 468 15.48 -16.60 22.86
N ALA A 469 15.19 -17.32 21.78
CA ALA A 469 14.28 -16.88 20.72
C ALA A 469 12.83 -17.21 21.09
N SER A 470 11.97 -16.19 21.07
CA SER A 470 10.56 -16.31 21.40
C SER A 470 9.67 -15.58 20.40
N LEU A 471 8.35 -15.67 20.56
CA LEU A 471 7.40 -14.81 19.85
C LEU A 471 7.49 -13.32 20.24
N GLY A 472 8.28 -12.93 21.25
CA GLY A 472 8.45 -11.54 21.65
C GLY A 472 9.78 -10.91 21.21
N GLY A 473 10.64 -11.67 20.53
CA GLY A 473 12.02 -11.30 20.20
C GLY A 473 13.04 -12.20 20.88
N ILE A 474 14.24 -11.67 21.10
CA ILE A 474 15.37 -12.39 21.71
C ILE A 474 15.64 -11.85 23.10
N SER A 475 15.68 -12.74 24.09
CA SER A 475 16.12 -12.42 25.44
C SER A 475 17.49 -13.04 25.71
N VAL A 476 18.43 -12.20 26.12
CA VAL A 476 19.75 -12.61 26.63
C VAL A 476 19.64 -12.70 28.15
N TYR A 477 19.71 -13.91 28.68
CA TYR A 477 19.50 -14.20 30.09
C TYR A 477 20.73 -14.88 30.70
N ASN A 478 21.12 -14.47 31.89
CA ASN A 478 22.16 -15.10 32.67
C ASN A 478 21.57 -15.55 34.02
N LYS A 479 21.90 -16.75 34.49
CA LYS A 479 21.34 -17.26 35.77
C LYS A 479 21.73 -16.37 36.97
N GLN A 480 22.88 -15.71 36.92
CA GLN A 480 23.41 -14.86 37.99
C GLN A 480 22.87 -13.43 37.89
N SER A 481 23.03 -12.76 36.74
CA SER A 481 22.62 -11.37 36.55
C SER A 481 21.18 -11.18 36.05
N LYS A 482 20.43 -12.27 35.85
CA LYS A 482 19.08 -12.29 35.27
C LYS A 482 19.06 -11.78 33.83
N VAL A 483 18.10 -10.94 33.45
CA VAL A 483 17.99 -10.44 32.08
C VAL A 483 19.12 -9.45 31.81
N VAL A 484 19.99 -9.79 30.86
CA VAL A 484 21.13 -8.96 30.43
C VAL A 484 20.68 -7.95 29.38
N LYS A 485 19.93 -8.41 28.37
CA LYS A 485 19.42 -7.57 27.27
C LYS A 485 18.20 -8.22 26.63
N ASN A 486 17.21 -7.40 26.29
CA ASN A 486 16.11 -7.77 25.41
C ASN A 486 16.30 -7.08 24.07
N ILE A 487 16.08 -7.82 22.99
CA ILE A 487 16.25 -7.37 21.60
C ILE A 487 14.95 -7.64 20.85
N SER A 488 14.28 -6.57 20.45
CA SER A 488 13.01 -6.55 19.76
C SER A 488 13.12 -5.77 18.44
N GLU A 489 11.99 -5.54 17.77
CA GLU A 489 11.94 -4.69 16.56
C GLU A 489 12.44 -3.26 16.85
N ALA A 490 12.29 -2.76 18.08
CA ALA A 490 12.80 -1.45 18.48
C ALA A 490 14.35 -1.36 18.45
N GLU A 491 15.03 -2.49 18.61
CA GLU A 491 16.50 -2.59 18.55
C GLU A 491 17.02 -2.94 17.14
N GLY A 492 16.15 -3.02 16.13
CA GLY A 492 16.53 -3.28 14.73
C GLY A 492 16.28 -4.71 14.25
N LEU A 493 15.62 -5.56 15.05
CA LEU A 493 15.24 -6.90 14.62
C LEU A 493 14.14 -6.83 13.53
N PRO A 494 14.21 -7.64 12.45
CA PRO A 494 13.23 -7.58 11.36
C PRO A 494 11.80 -7.94 11.80
N SER A 495 11.68 -8.90 12.73
CA SER A 495 10.41 -9.25 13.37
C SER A 495 10.63 -9.79 14.78
N HIS A 496 9.68 -9.50 15.67
CA HIS A 496 9.57 -10.10 17.00
C HIS A 496 9.37 -11.63 16.98
N MET A 497 8.91 -12.24 15.88
CA MET A 497 8.76 -13.68 15.77
C MET A 497 10.08 -14.33 15.30
N VAL A 498 10.88 -14.80 16.24
CA VAL A 498 12.20 -15.39 15.98
C VAL A 498 12.13 -16.92 16.05
N TYR A 499 12.57 -17.59 14.99
CA TYR A 499 12.46 -19.04 14.86
C TYR A 499 13.76 -19.79 15.13
N GLY A 500 14.86 -19.35 14.53
CA GLY A 500 16.14 -20.06 14.61
C GLY A 500 17.26 -19.15 15.12
N ILE A 501 18.19 -19.75 15.88
CA ILE A 501 19.43 -19.12 16.32
C ILE A 501 20.60 -20.00 15.86
N LEU A 502 21.51 -19.43 15.08
CA LEU A 502 22.82 -20.01 14.74
C LEU A 502 23.94 -19.06 15.19
N THR A 503 25.16 -19.57 15.30
CA THR A 503 26.30 -18.81 15.84
C THR A 503 27.50 -18.92 14.91
N ASN A 504 28.19 -17.79 14.70
CA ASN A 504 29.48 -17.76 14.02
C ASN A 504 30.39 -16.76 14.74
N LYS A 505 31.50 -17.22 15.34
CA LYS A 505 32.45 -16.36 16.06
C LYS A 505 31.74 -15.45 17.09
N ASN A 506 31.79 -14.12 16.89
CA ASN A 506 31.19 -13.11 17.77
C ASN A 506 29.76 -12.69 17.35
N GLU A 507 29.11 -13.48 16.50
CA GLU A 507 27.82 -13.16 15.90
C GLU A 507 26.76 -14.21 16.20
N ILE A 508 25.52 -13.75 16.36
CA ILE A 508 24.31 -14.55 16.46
C ILE A 508 23.47 -14.28 15.23
N TRP A 509 23.25 -15.31 14.43
CA TRP A 509 22.42 -15.28 13.23
C TRP A 509 21.02 -15.76 13.57
N VAL A 510 20.02 -14.98 13.19
CA VAL A 510 18.63 -15.25 13.51
C VAL A 510 17.73 -15.22 12.29
N SER A 511 16.80 -16.18 12.24
CA SER A 511 15.73 -16.22 11.23
C SER A 511 14.40 -15.81 11.86
N THR A 512 13.63 -15.03 11.11
CA THR A 512 12.35 -14.45 11.55
C THR A 512 11.27 -14.61 10.48
N THR A 513 10.04 -14.18 10.78
CA THR A 513 8.95 -14.11 9.79
C THR A 513 9.14 -13.00 8.74
N LYS A 514 10.11 -12.10 8.92
CA LYS A 514 10.39 -10.97 8.01
C LYS A 514 11.87 -10.86 7.64
N GLY A 515 12.56 -11.99 7.51
CA GLY A 515 13.94 -12.06 7.04
C GLY A 515 14.93 -12.56 8.09
N ILE A 516 16.22 -12.36 7.80
CA ILE A 516 17.35 -12.76 8.63
C ILE A 516 18.02 -11.52 9.23
N ALA A 517 18.58 -11.66 10.42
CA ALA A 517 19.46 -10.65 11.01
C ALA A 517 20.67 -11.28 11.67
N VAL A 518 21.73 -10.48 11.81
CA VAL A 518 22.91 -10.81 12.61
C VAL A 518 22.99 -9.87 13.80
N ILE A 519 23.37 -10.40 14.95
CA ILE A 519 23.50 -9.68 16.22
C ILE A 519 24.92 -9.86 16.73
N ASN A 520 25.59 -8.75 17.03
CA ASN A 520 26.91 -8.79 17.66
C ASN A 520 26.77 -9.19 19.14
N LYS A 521 27.49 -10.23 19.57
CA LYS A 521 27.41 -10.77 20.94
C LYS A 521 27.86 -9.77 22.02
N SER A 522 28.74 -8.83 21.67
CA SER A 522 29.33 -7.87 22.61
C SER A 522 28.58 -6.55 22.66
N THR A 523 28.18 -6.01 21.50
CA THR A 523 27.50 -4.70 21.42
C THR A 523 25.97 -4.81 21.41
N TYR A 524 25.42 -6.00 21.11
CA TYR A 524 23.99 -6.25 20.86
C TYR A 524 23.40 -5.45 19.68
N GLU A 525 24.26 -4.91 18.82
CA GLU A 525 23.84 -4.25 17.59
C GLU A 525 23.24 -5.26 16.61
N VAL A 526 22.09 -4.91 16.03
CA VAL A 526 21.35 -5.76 15.10
C VAL A 526 21.52 -5.22 13.69
N LYS A 527 21.95 -6.10 12.77
CA LYS A 527 22.00 -5.83 11.34
C LYS A 527 21.03 -6.78 10.63
N ALA A 528 19.89 -6.23 10.21
CA ALA A 528 18.92 -6.90 9.37
C ALA A 528 19.42 -6.96 7.91
N PHE A 529 19.13 -8.06 7.23
CA PHE A 529 19.41 -8.21 5.79
C PHE A 529 18.14 -7.98 4.97
N ASP A 530 18.29 -7.32 3.82
CA ASP A 530 17.15 -7.06 2.93
C ASP A 530 16.71 -8.35 2.20
N PRO A 531 15.40 -8.68 2.15
CA PRO A 531 14.86 -9.74 1.31
C PRO A 531 15.34 -9.77 -0.13
N LYS A 532 15.65 -8.61 -0.71
CA LYS A 532 16.14 -8.50 -2.08
C LYS A 532 17.58 -9.00 -2.26
N GLU A 533 18.30 -9.28 -1.17
CA GLU A 533 19.64 -9.91 -1.20
C GLU A 533 19.60 -11.43 -1.52
N GLY A 534 18.50 -11.97 -2.06
CA GLY A 534 18.48 -13.36 -2.53
C GLY A 534 17.81 -14.38 -1.59
N TRP A 535 17.01 -13.93 -0.61
CA TRP A 535 16.26 -14.84 0.27
C TRP A 535 15.13 -15.56 -0.47
N GLN A 536 14.86 -16.83 -0.18
CA GLN A 536 13.78 -17.60 -0.83
C GLN A 536 12.40 -16.92 -0.71
N ALA A 537 12.19 -16.20 0.38
CA ALA A 537 11.05 -15.34 0.69
C ALA A 537 11.39 -14.52 1.95
N PRO A 538 10.62 -13.47 2.28
CA PRO A 538 10.72 -12.78 3.57
C PRO A 538 10.44 -13.71 4.77
N GLU A 539 9.55 -14.69 4.61
CA GLU A 539 9.14 -15.57 5.71
C GLU A 539 10.00 -16.85 5.77
N PHE A 540 10.74 -17.00 6.87
CA PHE A 540 11.44 -18.23 7.24
C PHE A 540 10.57 -19.13 8.13
N SER A 541 10.96 -20.38 8.24
CA SER A 541 10.16 -21.43 8.87
C SER A 541 10.77 -21.92 10.18
N GLU A 542 9.92 -22.17 11.18
CA GLU A 542 10.32 -22.86 12.42
C GLU A 542 10.97 -24.23 12.14
N GLY A 543 11.98 -24.58 12.96
CA GLY A 543 12.71 -25.85 12.86
C GLY A 543 13.64 -25.97 11.65
N THR A 544 13.67 -24.99 10.76
CA THR A 544 14.33 -25.08 9.45
C THR A 544 15.62 -24.26 9.41
N PHE A 545 16.52 -24.55 10.35
CA PHE A 545 17.83 -23.92 10.42
C PHE A 545 18.87 -24.97 10.80
N PHE A 546 20.00 -24.96 10.11
CA PHE A 546 21.05 -25.95 10.29
C PHE A 546 22.41 -25.31 10.00
N GLN A 547 23.43 -25.73 10.74
CA GLN A 547 24.82 -25.34 10.48
C GLN A 547 25.65 -26.61 10.34
N ASP A 548 26.44 -26.71 9.27
CA ASP A 548 27.31 -27.86 9.06
C ASP A 548 28.68 -27.68 9.73
N ASP A 549 29.47 -28.76 9.74
CA ASP A 549 30.81 -28.79 10.34
C ASP A 549 31.81 -27.84 9.68
N LYS A 550 31.50 -27.35 8.46
CA LYS A 550 32.33 -26.36 7.74
C LYS A 550 31.91 -24.92 8.08
N GLY A 551 30.86 -24.74 8.88
CA GLY A 551 30.32 -23.45 9.28
C GLY A 551 29.34 -22.84 8.28
N VAL A 552 28.92 -23.58 7.25
CA VAL A 552 27.88 -23.14 6.29
C VAL A 552 26.53 -23.17 7.00
N MET A 553 25.79 -22.08 6.87
CA MET A 553 24.47 -21.92 7.47
C MET A 553 23.38 -22.18 6.44
N PHE A 554 22.31 -22.84 6.88
CA PHE A 554 21.15 -23.23 6.11
C PHE A 554 19.91 -22.66 6.79
N PHE A 555 19.08 -21.93 6.05
CA PHE A 555 17.82 -21.36 6.53
C PHE A 555 16.73 -21.63 5.50
N GLY A 556 15.68 -22.34 5.90
CA GLY A 556 14.54 -22.63 5.02
C GLY A 556 13.26 -21.90 5.43
N GLY A 557 12.35 -21.80 4.47
CA GLY A 557 11.11 -21.06 4.64
C GLY A 557 9.98 -21.59 3.78
N VAL A 558 9.10 -20.69 3.36
CA VAL A 558 7.85 -21.01 2.66
C VAL A 558 8.04 -21.46 1.20
N ASN A 559 9.11 -21.01 0.55
CA ASN A 559 9.38 -21.20 -0.88
C ASN A 559 10.71 -21.91 -1.18
N GLY A 560 11.46 -22.34 -0.15
CA GLY A 560 12.68 -23.10 -0.35
C GLY A 560 13.72 -22.93 0.75
N LEU A 561 14.98 -23.06 0.37
CA LEU A 561 16.14 -23.08 1.24
C LEU A 561 17.20 -22.06 0.77
N ASN A 562 17.71 -21.24 1.68
CA ASN A 562 18.94 -20.48 1.48
C ASN A 562 20.11 -21.11 2.23
N TYR A 563 21.30 -21.06 1.63
CA TYR A 563 22.52 -21.40 2.35
C TYR A 563 23.71 -20.56 1.91
N PHE A 564 24.60 -20.26 2.86
CA PHE A 564 25.76 -19.42 2.65
C PHE A 564 26.83 -19.65 3.72
N ASN A 565 28.07 -19.28 3.41
CA ASN A 565 29.14 -19.21 4.39
C ASN A 565 29.16 -17.81 5.02
N PRO A 566 28.86 -17.65 6.32
CA PRO A 566 28.83 -16.34 6.96
C PRO A 566 30.19 -15.62 6.94
N ASN A 567 31.30 -16.35 6.80
CA ASN A 567 32.63 -15.74 6.71
C ASN A 567 32.98 -15.21 5.31
N GLU A 568 32.24 -15.63 4.28
CA GLU A 568 32.40 -15.14 2.90
C GLU A 568 31.43 -13.98 2.59
N LEU A 569 30.37 -13.86 3.40
CA LEU A 569 29.36 -12.79 3.34
C LEU A 569 29.92 -11.51 3.98
N VAL A 570 31.11 -11.09 3.55
CA VAL A 570 31.72 -9.83 3.99
C VAL A 570 31.18 -8.72 3.09
N HIS A 571 30.13 -8.03 3.54
CA HIS A 571 29.77 -6.75 2.93
C HIS A 571 30.92 -5.78 3.18
N LYS A 572 31.70 -5.51 2.14
CA LYS A 572 32.61 -4.38 2.16
C LYS A 572 31.73 -3.13 2.20
N GLU A 573 31.52 -2.56 3.38
CA GLU A 573 30.71 -1.37 3.52
C GLU A 573 31.38 -0.23 2.77
N THR A 574 30.86 0.05 1.57
CA THR A 574 31.22 1.23 0.81
C THR A 574 30.47 2.41 1.41
N PRO A 575 31.16 3.51 1.72
CA PRO A 575 30.51 4.72 2.20
C PRO A 575 29.57 5.28 1.13
N ALA A 576 28.39 5.71 1.52
CA ALA A 576 27.46 6.46 0.68
C ALA A 576 28.12 7.75 0.17
N LYS A 577 27.78 8.10 -1.06
CA LYS A 577 28.15 9.40 -1.63
C LYS A 577 27.05 10.40 -1.30
N LEU A 578 27.43 11.57 -0.80
CA LEU A 578 26.45 12.57 -0.34
C LEU A 578 26.21 13.61 -1.43
N LYS A 579 24.98 13.63 -1.98
CA LYS A 579 24.51 14.72 -2.85
C LYS A 579 23.93 15.83 -1.98
N ILE A 580 24.42 17.06 -2.16
CA ILE A 580 23.98 18.23 -1.39
C ILE A 580 23.25 19.19 -2.31
N VAL A 581 22.10 19.70 -1.86
CA VAL A 581 21.33 20.75 -2.53
C VAL A 581 21.18 21.91 -1.56
N VAL A 582 21.59 23.12 -1.96
CA VAL A 582 21.56 24.32 -1.11
C VAL A 582 20.57 25.33 -1.68
N ASP A 583 19.58 25.75 -0.89
CA ASP A 583 18.47 26.62 -1.28
C ASP A 583 17.79 26.18 -2.59
N GLY A 584 17.60 24.87 -2.75
CA GLY A 584 17.01 24.27 -3.96
C GLY A 584 17.93 24.23 -5.19
N LYS A 585 19.21 24.61 -5.07
CA LYS A 585 20.19 24.56 -6.17
C LYS A 585 21.14 23.37 -6.01
N GLU A 586 21.25 22.57 -7.06
CA GLU A 586 22.22 21.47 -7.15
C GLU A 586 23.65 22.01 -7.39
N ASN A 587 23.75 23.08 -8.18
CA ASN A 587 25.02 23.73 -8.52
C ASN A 587 25.22 24.99 -7.68
N TYR A 588 25.77 24.83 -6.47
CA TYR A 588 26.10 25.93 -5.57
C TYR A 588 27.60 26.27 -5.60
N GLU A 589 27.93 27.53 -5.31
CA GLU A 589 29.33 27.97 -5.21
C GLU A 589 29.95 27.49 -3.89
N ASN A 590 31.25 27.19 -3.89
CA ASN A 590 31.98 26.83 -2.67
C ASN A 590 31.96 27.94 -1.60
N GLN A 591 31.63 29.18 -1.98
CA GLN A 591 31.41 30.29 -1.07
C GLN A 591 30.07 30.96 -1.39
N ILE A 592 29.09 30.80 -0.49
CA ILE A 592 27.77 31.39 -0.61
C ILE A 592 27.74 32.70 0.16
N ILE A 593 27.36 33.79 -0.50
CA ILE A 593 27.22 35.11 0.13
C ILE A 593 25.75 35.46 0.19
N LYS A 594 25.25 35.70 1.40
CA LYS A 594 23.87 36.09 1.68
C LYS A 594 23.81 37.48 2.32
N ASP A 595 22.78 38.23 1.99
CA ASP A 595 22.52 39.54 2.57
C ASP A 595 21.80 39.39 3.92
N HIS A 596 21.88 40.39 4.79
CA HIS A 596 21.23 40.36 6.11
C HIS A 596 19.70 40.12 6.04
N ASN A 597 19.04 40.51 4.95
CA ASN A 597 17.59 40.33 4.76
C ASN A 597 17.22 38.95 4.19
N ASN A 598 18.21 38.14 3.80
CA ASN A 598 18.03 36.78 3.30
C ASN A 598 19.08 35.90 3.98
N ASN A 599 18.92 35.70 5.29
CA ASN A 599 19.86 35.03 6.18
C ASN A 599 19.40 33.63 6.61
N ASP A 600 18.34 33.10 6.01
CA ASP A 600 17.94 31.70 6.16
C ASP A 600 18.81 30.82 5.25
N LEU A 601 18.97 29.53 5.56
CA LEU A 601 19.73 28.56 4.78
C LEU A 601 19.01 27.21 4.81
N GLU A 602 18.61 26.72 3.64
CA GLU A 602 18.06 25.36 3.49
C GLU A 602 19.10 24.45 2.83
N ILE A 603 19.37 23.29 3.43
CA ILE A 603 20.27 22.27 2.90
C ILE A 603 19.54 20.94 2.87
N SER A 604 19.45 20.31 1.69
CA SER A 604 18.99 18.93 1.53
C SER A 604 20.18 18.02 1.24
N ILE A 605 20.29 16.90 1.97
CA ILE A 605 21.38 15.93 1.82
C ILE A 605 20.80 14.56 1.45
N VAL A 606 21.11 14.10 0.26
CA VAL A 606 20.68 12.77 -0.23
C VAL A 606 21.89 11.83 -0.22
N PRO A 607 21.93 10.83 0.67
CA PRO A 607 22.94 9.77 0.59
C PRO A 607 22.60 8.79 -0.52
N ILE A 608 23.49 8.71 -1.51
CA ILE A 608 23.39 7.81 -2.64
C ILE A 608 24.25 6.58 -2.37
N LYS A 609 23.62 5.41 -2.45
CA LYS A 609 24.26 4.10 -2.31
C LYS A 609 23.39 3.01 -2.94
N PHE A 610 24.04 2.00 -3.50
CA PHE A 610 23.37 0.83 -4.08
C PHE A 610 23.97 -0.47 -3.50
N PRO A 611 23.16 -1.45 -3.08
CA PRO A 611 21.73 -1.32 -2.74
C PRO A 611 21.51 -0.33 -1.57
N ASN A 612 20.34 0.28 -1.51
CA ASN A 612 20.02 1.26 -0.46
C ASN A 612 19.81 0.54 0.87
N ASN A 613 20.67 0.81 1.85
CA ASN A 613 20.57 0.22 3.18
C ASN A 613 20.44 1.37 4.20
N ILE A 614 19.34 1.39 4.96
CA ILE A 614 18.77 2.54 5.70
C ILE A 614 19.66 3.03 6.88
N ASN A 615 20.88 2.50 7.04
CA ASN A 615 21.69 2.68 8.26
C ASN A 615 22.89 3.65 8.13
N ALA A 616 23.00 4.46 7.07
CA ALA A 616 24.08 5.44 6.98
C ALA A 616 23.88 6.58 8.02
N GLU A 617 24.71 6.60 9.07
CA GLU A 617 24.67 7.62 10.12
C GLU A 617 25.38 8.91 9.68
N ILE A 618 24.65 9.79 9.00
CA ILE A 618 25.21 11.06 8.51
C ILE A 618 25.20 12.11 9.61
N TYR A 619 26.30 12.84 9.72
CA TYR A 619 26.49 13.94 10.64
C TYR A 619 26.80 15.24 9.91
N TYR A 620 26.25 16.34 10.40
CA TYR A 620 26.51 17.68 9.88
C TYR A 620 26.90 18.65 11.00
N GLN A 621 27.51 19.77 10.63
CA GLN A 621 27.84 20.86 11.53
C GLN A 621 27.92 22.18 10.75
N LEU A 622 27.34 23.24 11.31
CA LEU A 622 27.61 24.63 10.92
C LEU A 622 28.50 25.30 11.97
N GLU A 623 29.80 25.40 11.67
CA GLU A 623 30.77 26.03 12.54
C GLU A 623 30.41 27.50 12.79
N GLY A 624 30.26 27.86 14.07
CA GLY A 624 29.81 29.19 14.52
C GLY A 624 28.39 29.22 15.08
N ILE A 625 27.59 28.18 14.86
CA ILE A 625 26.24 28.02 15.44
C ILE A 625 26.15 26.74 16.27
N ASP A 626 26.61 25.60 15.72
CA ASP A 626 26.47 24.31 16.37
C ASP A 626 27.63 24.02 17.35
N GLU A 627 27.29 23.54 18.55
CA GLU A 627 28.27 23.16 19.60
C GLU A 627 29.09 21.89 19.23
N GLY A 628 28.67 21.13 18.22
CA GLY A 628 29.34 19.92 17.74
C GLY A 628 28.62 19.28 16.55
N TRP A 629 29.06 18.08 16.14
CA TRP A 629 28.43 17.31 15.07
C TRP A 629 27.02 16.83 15.47
N GLN A 630 26.03 17.16 14.66
CA GLN A 630 24.63 16.74 14.83
C GLN A 630 24.28 15.63 13.85
N ARG A 631 23.36 14.73 14.23
CA ARG A 631 22.88 13.64 13.35
C ARG A 631 21.84 14.18 12.36
N LEU A 632 21.96 13.78 11.09
CA LEU A 632 21.02 14.16 10.04
C LEU A 632 19.58 13.70 10.39
N PRO A 633 18.58 14.59 10.33
CA PRO A 633 17.19 14.22 10.58
C PRO A 633 16.64 13.29 9.48
N LYS A 634 15.62 12.50 9.81
CA LYS A 634 14.96 11.58 8.84
C LYS A 634 14.39 12.30 7.61
N SER A 635 14.07 13.58 7.72
CA SER A 635 13.62 14.43 6.60
C SER A 635 14.71 14.67 5.55
N LYS A 636 15.98 14.36 5.86
CA LYS A 636 17.16 14.65 5.01
C LYS A 636 17.34 16.14 4.69
N LYS A 637 16.62 17.02 5.41
CA LYS A 637 16.61 18.48 5.24
C LYS A 637 17.01 19.18 6.52
N ILE A 638 17.87 20.18 6.39
CA ILE A 638 18.38 21.05 7.46
C ILE A 638 18.00 22.48 7.14
N ILE A 639 17.49 23.21 8.12
CA ILE A 639 17.08 24.61 7.98
C ILE A 639 17.73 25.40 9.12
N TYR A 640 18.53 26.40 8.78
CA TYR A 640 18.98 27.43 9.70
C TYR A 640 18.24 28.73 9.37
N SER A 641 17.60 29.33 10.36
CA SER A 641 16.87 30.59 10.19
C SER A 641 17.53 31.70 10.99
N ASP A 642 17.37 32.95 10.52
CA ASP A 642 17.82 34.16 11.22
C ASP A 642 19.33 34.15 11.58
N LEU A 643 20.19 33.70 10.67
CA LEU A 643 21.63 33.68 10.91
C LEU A 643 22.19 35.10 11.12
N SER A 644 23.01 35.26 12.15
CA SER A 644 23.69 36.51 12.46
C SER A 644 24.79 36.82 11.42
N SER A 645 25.18 38.09 11.31
CA SER A 645 26.25 38.46 10.39
C SER A 645 27.59 37.82 10.79
N GLY A 646 28.26 37.19 9.82
CA GLY A 646 29.44 36.37 10.11
C GLY A 646 29.88 35.50 8.94
N ASP A 647 31.02 34.84 9.12
CA ASP A 647 31.51 33.79 8.25
C ASP A 647 31.29 32.44 8.95
N PHE A 648 30.59 31.52 8.29
CA PHE A 648 30.26 30.18 8.78
C PHE A 648 30.83 29.13 7.82
N THR A 649 31.13 27.94 8.33
CA THR A 649 31.52 26.78 7.51
C THR A 649 30.57 25.64 7.76
N PHE A 650 29.84 25.22 6.72
CA PHE A 650 29.02 24.02 6.79
C PHE A 650 29.88 22.80 6.44
N SER A 651 29.78 21.72 7.21
CA SER A 651 30.48 20.46 6.98
C SER A 651 29.54 19.26 7.16
N VAL A 652 29.67 18.23 6.33
CA VAL A 652 28.90 16.97 6.42
C VAL A 652 29.76 15.74 6.18
N LYS A 653 29.50 14.64 6.90
CA LYS A 653 30.20 13.34 6.80
C LYS A 653 29.28 12.17 7.15
N GLU A 654 29.56 10.96 6.64
CA GLU A 654 28.73 9.75 6.81
C GLU A 654 29.07 8.90 8.05
N SER A 655 30.11 9.27 8.82
CA SER A 655 30.48 8.53 10.02
C SER A 655 31.18 9.43 11.01
N ASN A 656 31.07 9.10 12.29
CA ASN A 656 31.82 9.77 13.34
C ASN A 656 33.31 9.36 13.34
N ILE A 657 33.68 8.31 12.59
CA ILE A 657 35.06 7.82 12.48
C ILE A 657 35.87 8.75 11.56
N SER A 658 37.06 9.16 12.02
CA SER A 658 37.89 10.27 11.51
C SER A 658 38.51 10.09 10.11
N THR A 659 38.20 9.01 9.39
CA THR A 659 38.88 8.64 8.14
C THR A 659 38.25 9.25 6.88
N VAL A 660 37.00 9.71 6.94
CA VAL A 660 36.31 10.32 5.78
C VAL A 660 36.42 11.84 5.83
N LYS A 661 36.99 12.46 4.80
CA LYS A 661 37.05 13.92 4.67
C LYS A 661 35.62 14.49 4.55
N PRO A 662 35.23 15.47 5.37
CA PRO A 662 33.91 16.08 5.27
C PRO A 662 33.79 16.90 3.99
N ILE A 663 32.59 16.93 3.41
CA ILE A 663 32.23 17.86 2.35
C ILE A 663 31.87 19.18 3.02
N SER A 664 32.46 20.29 2.57
CA SER A 664 32.22 21.59 3.18
C SER A 664 32.12 22.74 2.18
N PHE A 665 31.36 23.76 2.54
CA PHE A 665 31.29 25.04 1.84
C PHE A 665 31.25 26.20 2.85
N LYS A 666 31.64 27.38 2.39
CA LYS A 666 31.67 28.60 3.22
C LYS A 666 30.38 29.40 3.01
N LEU A 667 29.80 29.90 4.09
CA LEU A 667 28.66 30.81 4.07
C LEU A 667 29.05 32.14 4.70
N LYS A 668 28.76 33.25 4.02
CA LYS A 668 29.01 34.60 4.53
C LYS A 668 27.72 35.39 4.58
N ILE A 669 27.29 35.78 5.78
CA ILE A 669 26.16 36.68 5.99
C ILE A 669 26.69 38.11 6.13
N LYS A 670 26.30 39.01 5.21
CA LYS A 670 26.71 40.43 5.28
C LYS A 670 26.11 41.11 6.52
N LYS A 671 26.85 42.07 7.07
CA LYS A 671 26.39 42.91 8.19
C LYS A 671 25.13 43.70 7.83
N ALA A 672 24.26 43.92 8.81
CA ALA A 672 23.10 44.78 8.62
C ALA A 672 23.55 46.21 8.32
N PHE A 673 22.73 46.99 7.60
CA PHE A 673 23.05 48.40 7.32
C PHE A 673 23.34 49.20 8.59
N TYR A 674 22.59 48.95 9.67
CA TYR A 674 22.76 49.63 10.96
C TYR A 674 24.02 49.22 11.75
N GLU A 675 24.69 48.14 11.34
CA GLU A 675 25.97 47.71 11.90
C GLU A 675 27.18 48.29 11.14
N THR A 676 26.93 49.06 10.08
CA THR A 676 27.99 49.70 9.30
C THR A 676 28.43 51.02 9.93
N LEU A 677 29.73 51.35 9.84
CA LEU A 677 30.29 52.62 10.31
C LEU A 677 29.57 53.84 9.69
N TYR A 678 29.14 53.71 8.44
CA TYR A 678 28.41 54.76 7.72
C TYR A 678 27.05 55.09 8.35
N PHE A 679 26.33 54.10 8.87
CA PHE A 679 25.09 54.34 9.60
C PHE A 679 25.34 55.16 10.87
N TYR A 680 26.36 54.81 11.66
CA TYR A 680 26.71 55.60 12.84
C TYR A 680 27.17 57.02 12.48
N ILE A 681 27.97 57.20 11.42
CA ILE A 681 28.38 58.53 10.95
C ILE A 681 27.17 59.38 10.53
N THR A 682 26.25 58.80 9.74
CA THR A 682 25.04 59.50 9.28
C THR A 682 24.07 59.80 10.42
N LEU A 683 23.88 58.87 11.37
CA LEU A 683 23.09 59.08 12.57
C LEU A 683 23.70 60.18 13.46
N THR A 684 25.02 60.20 13.62
CA THR A 684 25.73 61.24 14.40
C THR A 684 25.60 62.61 13.74
N CYS A 685 25.75 62.69 12.40
CA CYS A 685 25.48 63.91 11.64
C CYS A 685 24.02 64.36 11.78
N LEU A 686 23.06 63.44 11.75
CA LEU A 686 21.63 63.74 11.90
C LEU A 686 21.32 64.27 13.30
N VAL A 687 21.94 63.69 14.34
CA VAL A 687 21.84 64.18 15.73
C VAL A 687 22.46 65.57 15.89
N ILE A 688 23.62 65.83 15.26
CA ILE A 688 24.27 67.15 15.28
C ILE A 688 23.42 68.20 14.53
N VAL A 689 22.84 67.84 13.38
CA VAL A 689 21.94 68.72 12.62
C VAL A 689 20.65 68.99 13.40
N CYS A 690 20.07 67.98 14.05
CA CYS A 690 18.91 68.14 14.93
C CYS A 690 19.24 69.00 16.16
N ALA A 691 20.41 68.82 16.79
CA ALA A 691 20.86 69.66 17.90
C ALA A 691 21.13 71.11 17.47
N PHE A 692 21.71 71.31 16.28
CA PHE A 692 21.93 72.62 15.67
C PHE A 692 20.61 73.31 15.31
N LEU A 693 19.65 72.57 14.75
CA LEU A 693 18.29 73.05 14.49
C LEU A 693 17.58 73.43 15.80
N ILE A 694 17.68 72.61 16.86
CA ILE A 694 17.10 72.90 18.18
C ILE A 694 17.73 74.16 18.81
N LEU A 695 19.03 74.38 18.64
CA LEU A 695 19.73 75.59 19.11
C LEU A 695 19.31 76.85 18.32
N LEU A 696 19.14 76.74 17.01
CA LEU A 696 18.61 77.81 16.16
C LEU A 696 17.14 78.13 16.50
N PHE A 697 16.33 77.11 16.81
CA PHE A 697 14.94 77.28 17.24
C PHE A 697 14.82 77.89 18.64
N LYS A 698 15.71 77.56 19.59
CA LYS A 698 15.74 78.18 20.94
C LYS A 698 16.07 79.67 20.92
N ASN A 699 17.01 80.10 20.07
CA ASN A 699 17.42 81.51 19.97
C ASN A 699 16.39 82.41 19.26
N LYS A 700 15.53 81.83 18.41
CA LYS A 700 14.46 82.56 17.72
C LYS A 700 13.14 82.55 18.49
N ALA A 701 12.94 81.59 19.40
CA ALA A 701 11.69 81.39 20.15
C ALA A 701 11.51 82.31 21.37
N ALA A 702 12.59 82.84 21.97
CA ALA A 702 12.48 83.68 23.17
C ALA A 702 11.89 85.09 22.92
N SER A 703 12.02 85.65 21.72
CA SER A 703 11.58 87.03 21.42
C SER A 703 10.19 87.11 20.74
N SER A 704 9.74 86.02 20.10
CA SER A 704 8.45 86.01 19.37
C SER A 704 7.25 85.53 20.22
N GLN A 705 7.47 85.04 21.45
CA GLN A 705 6.43 84.42 22.28
C GLN A 705 5.40 85.41 22.87
N GLN A 706 5.70 86.71 22.97
CA GLN A 706 4.77 87.67 23.59
C GLN A 706 3.73 88.27 22.62
N LYS A 707 3.93 88.17 21.29
CA LYS A 707 3.05 88.82 20.30
C LYS A 707 2.20 87.86 19.46
N LYS A 708 2.42 86.55 19.55
CA LYS A 708 1.71 85.54 18.74
C LYS A 708 0.56 84.82 19.46
N LEU A 709 0.41 85.00 20.77
CA LEU A 709 -0.63 84.32 21.53
C LEU A 709 -2.04 84.86 21.21
N GLU A 710 -2.18 86.10 20.74
CA GLU A 710 -3.47 86.72 20.46
C GLU A 710 -3.96 86.56 19.00
N ALA A 711 -3.08 86.30 18.04
CA ALA A 711 -3.45 86.22 16.62
C ALA A 711 -3.73 84.79 16.09
N GLN A 712 -3.43 83.74 16.88
CA GLN A 712 -3.53 82.35 16.45
C GLN A 712 -4.83 81.62 16.83
N ILE A 713 -5.74 82.28 17.54
CA ILE A 713 -7.09 81.75 17.78
C ILE A 713 -7.96 81.82 16.49
N ILE A 714 -7.59 82.65 15.51
CA ILE A 714 -8.40 82.84 14.30
C ILE A 714 -7.87 82.06 13.07
N SER A 715 -6.58 81.71 13.02
CA SER A 715 -6.02 80.96 11.87
C SER A 715 -5.98 79.44 12.04
N ARG A 716 -6.23 78.91 13.26
CA ARG A 716 -6.31 77.45 13.49
C ARG A 716 -7.54 76.79 12.88
N THR A 717 -8.53 77.57 12.44
CA THR A 717 -9.78 77.06 11.87
C THR A 717 -9.68 76.78 10.37
N GLN A 718 -8.63 77.21 9.66
CA GLN A 718 -8.45 76.97 8.21
C GLN A 718 -7.36 75.93 7.87
N VAL A 719 -6.45 75.62 8.79
CA VAL A 719 -5.34 74.68 8.52
C VAL A 719 -5.75 73.20 8.70
N ILE A 720 -6.76 72.91 9.52
CA ILE A 720 -7.29 71.54 9.70
C ILE A 720 -7.97 71.03 8.42
N GLU A 721 -8.61 71.89 7.63
CA GLU A 721 -9.22 71.48 6.35
C GLU A 721 -8.20 71.14 5.27
N ASN A 722 -7.10 71.90 5.16
CA ASN A 722 -6.08 71.61 4.14
C ASN A 722 -5.23 70.38 4.50
N GLN A 723 -4.92 70.14 5.78
CA GLN A 723 -4.23 68.91 6.19
C GLN A 723 -5.10 67.65 5.98
N LYS A 724 -6.43 67.76 6.10
CA LYS A 724 -7.35 66.67 5.74
C LYS A 724 -7.34 66.40 4.23
N LYS A 725 -7.22 67.45 3.40
CA LYS A 725 -7.15 67.35 1.93
C LYS A 725 -5.83 66.73 1.43
N ASP A 726 -4.71 67.08 2.06
CA ASP A 726 -3.39 66.52 1.71
C ASP A 726 -3.23 65.07 2.20
N LEU A 727 -3.76 64.73 3.38
CA LEU A 727 -3.84 63.33 3.84
C LEU A 727 -4.76 62.49 2.96
N LEU A 728 -5.87 63.05 2.47
CA LEU A 728 -6.72 62.39 1.47
C LEU A 728 -5.98 62.20 0.14
N THR A 729 -5.19 63.17 -0.31
CA THR A 729 -4.45 63.08 -1.57
C THR A 729 -3.29 62.10 -1.47
N ILE A 730 -2.58 62.05 -0.33
CA ILE A 730 -1.54 61.05 -0.06
C ILE A 730 -2.14 59.66 0.09
N ASN A 731 -3.30 59.50 0.75
CA ASN A 731 -4.00 58.22 0.79
C ASN A 731 -4.52 57.80 -0.59
N ILE A 732 -5.02 58.71 -1.43
CA ILE A 732 -5.44 58.41 -2.81
C ILE A 732 -4.23 58.03 -3.68
N LEU A 733 -3.06 58.65 -3.45
CA LEU A 733 -1.83 58.32 -4.18
C LEU A 733 -1.21 56.99 -3.70
N LEU A 734 -1.28 56.70 -2.40
CA LEU A 734 -0.93 55.40 -1.82
C LEU A 734 -1.91 54.31 -2.24
N ASP A 735 -3.21 54.61 -2.34
CA ASP A 735 -4.24 53.69 -2.81
C ASP A 735 -4.09 53.42 -4.31
N ASN A 736 -3.72 54.42 -5.12
CA ASN A 736 -3.38 54.22 -6.53
C ASN A 736 -2.06 53.46 -6.73
N ARG A 737 -1.02 53.71 -5.92
CA ARG A 737 0.21 52.90 -5.94
C ARG A 737 -0.03 51.48 -5.43
N ASN A 738 -0.87 51.31 -4.41
CA ASN A 738 -1.27 50.00 -3.93
C ASN A 738 -2.13 49.28 -4.97
N LYS A 739 -3.01 49.99 -5.70
CA LYS A 739 -3.73 49.45 -6.86
C LYS A 739 -2.79 49.08 -8.00
N GLU A 740 -1.75 49.86 -8.30
CA GLU A 740 -0.74 49.49 -9.30
C GLU A 740 0.11 48.30 -8.86
N ILE A 741 0.49 48.21 -7.57
CA ILE A 741 1.21 47.07 -7.01
C ILE A 741 0.32 45.83 -6.97
N VAL A 742 -0.96 45.99 -6.65
CA VAL A 742 -1.98 44.91 -6.72
C VAL A 742 -2.22 44.52 -8.18
N LEU A 743 -2.25 45.45 -9.13
CA LEU A 743 -2.40 45.15 -10.57
C LEU A 743 -1.15 44.48 -11.16
N GLN A 744 0.05 44.85 -10.68
CA GLN A 744 1.31 44.17 -11.05
C GLN A 744 1.38 42.78 -10.42
N LYS A 745 0.93 42.64 -9.16
CA LYS A 745 0.82 41.37 -8.44
C LYS A 745 -0.25 40.48 -9.06
N GLU A 746 -1.38 41.04 -9.49
CA GLU A 746 -2.43 40.37 -10.25
C GLU A 746 -1.93 39.98 -11.62
N LYS A 747 -1.21 40.81 -12.38
CA LYS A 747 -0.60 40.38 -13.66
C LYS A 747 0.42 39.26 -13.48
N LEU A 748 1.24 39.32 -12.43
CA LEU A 748 2.18 38.26 -12.08
C LEU A 748 1.47 36.97 -11.63
N LEU A 749 0.38 37.10 -10.86
CA LEU A 749 -0.53 36.02 -10.46
C LEU A 749 -1.36 35.48 -11.63
N THR A 750 -1.70 36.30 -12.63
CA THR A 750 -2.44 35.88 -13.82
C THR A 750 -1.52 35.08 -14.74
N ILE A 751 -0.25 35.47 -14.87
CA ILE A 751 0.76 34.67 -15.60
C ILE A 751 1.06 33.36 -14.84
N HIS A 752 1.07 33.38 -13.51
CA HIS A 752 1.26 32.20 -12.66
C HIS A 752 0.04 31.26 -12.60
N ASN A 753 -1.18 31.80 -12.57
CA ASN A 753 -2.45 31.04 -12.61
C ASN A 753 -2.74 30.50 -14.01
N ASN A 754 -2.38 31.22 -15.09
CA ASN A 754 -2.50 30.69 -16.45
C ASN A 754 -1.58 29.47 -16.70
N LEU A 755 -0.63 29.19 -15.81
CA LEU A 755 0.25 28.01 -15.85
C LEU A 755 -0.04 26.97 -14.75
N LYS A 756 -1.03 27.21 -13.87
CA LYS A 756 -1.39 26.29 -12.78
C LYS A 756 -2.84 25.84 -12.90
N ASN A 757 -3.01 24.53 -12.98
CA ASN A 757 -4.32 23.89 -13.04
C ASN A 757 -5.03 24.05 -11.67
N GLU A 758 -5.90 25.06 -11.54
CA GLU A 758 -6.63 25.39 -10.30
C GLU A 758 -7.46 24.19 -9.77
N ASP A 759 -7.95 23.34 -10.67
CA ASP A 759 -8.67 22.11 -10.32
C ASP A 759 -7.81 21.11 -9.51
N PHE A 760 -6.49 21.08 -9.75
CA PHE A 760 -5.59 20.10 -9.12
C PHE A 760 -5.30 20.42 -7.65
N GLU A 761 -5.15 21.70 -7.28
CA GLU A 761 -4.91 22.11 -5.89
C GLU A 761 -6.20 22.07 -5.06
N ILE A 762 -7.37 22.30 -5.67
CA ILE A 762 -8.67 22.10 -5.02
C ILE A 762 -8.89 20.62 -4.71
N GLU A 763 -8.58 19.72 -5.65
CA GLU A 763 -8.62 18.26 -5.44
C GLU A 763 -7.64 17.81 -4.34
N LYS A 764 -6.45 18.39 -4.29
CA LYS A 764 -5.45 18.10 -3.25
C LYS A 764 -5.88 18.61 -1.88
N PHE A 765 -6.48 19.81 -1.79
CA PHE A 765 -7.04 20.36 -0.57
C PHE A 765 -8.26 19.56 -0.10
N LYS A 766 -9.14 19.16 -1.02
CA LYS A 766 -10.28 18.27 -0.76
C LYS A 766 -9.80 16.92 -0.22
N THR A 767 -8.83 16.29 -0.87
CA THR A 767 -8.23 15.03 -0.43
C THR A 767 -7.61 15.16 0.96
N PHE A 768 -6.90 16.25 1.22
CA PHE A 768 -6.32 16.56 2.53
C PHE A 768 -7.37 16.76 3.62
N VAL A 769 -8.42 17.56 3.37
CA VAL A 769 -9.49 17.77 4.37
C VAL A 769 -10.23 16.47 4.66
N LEU A 770 -10.47 15.64 3.64
CA LEU A 770 -11.10 14.34 3.78
C LEU A 770 -10.23 13.35 4.57
N SER A 771 -8.92 13.29 4.32
CA SER A 771 -8.03 12.37 5.02
C SER A 771 -7.75 12.80 6.46
N GLU A 772 -7.50 14.10 6.69
CA GLU A 772 -7.02 14.60 7.98
C GLU A 772 -8.14 14.84 9.00
N PHE A 773 -9.36 15.19 8.58
CA PHE A 773 -10.45 15.49 9.52
C PHE A 773 -11.37 14.29 9.82
N GLN A 774 -11.37 13.24 8.98
CA GLN A 774 -12.20 12.04 9.22
C GLN A 774 -11.82 11.30 10.50
N GLU A 775 -10.53 11.05 10.73
CA GLU A 775 -10.08 10.31 11.91
C GLU A 775 -10.30 11.08 13.23
N PRO A 776 -9.97 12.38 13.33
CA PRO A 776 -10.29 13.19 14.50
C PRO A 776 -11.79 13.27 14.80
N ILE A 777 -12.64 13.47 13.78
CA ILE A 777 -14.09 13.55 13.99
C ILE A 777 -14.65 12.19 14.43
N SER A 778 -14.17 11.07 13.86
CA SER A 778 -14.56 9.72 14.30
C SER A 778 -14.15 9.45 15.76
N ARG A 779 -12.96 9.90 16.19
CA ARG A 779 -12.54 9.83 17.59
C ARG A 779 -13.43 10.68 18.50
N VAL A 780 -13.82 11.89 18.08
CA VAL A 780 -14.75 12.75 18.84
C VAL A 780 -16.11 12.06 19.01
N ILE A 781 -16.67 11.45 17.95
CA ILE A 781 -17.92 10.68 18.00
C ILE A 781 -17.79 9.50 18.97
N LYS A 782 -16.67 8.76 18.90
CA LYS A 782 -16.41 7.59 19.76
C LYS A 782 -16.26 7.98 21.23
N LEU A 783 -15.55 9.07 21.52
CA LEU A 783 -15.41 9.61 22.88
C LEU A 783 -16.74 10.15 23.41
N ALA A 784 -17.52 10.86 22.58
CA ALA A 784 -18.84 11.36 22.94
C ALA A 784 -19.83 10.23 23.24
N SER A 785 -19.79 9.14 22.49
CA SER A 785 -20.61 7.94 22.74
C SER A 785 -20.28 7.24 24.08
N GLY A 786 -19.11 7.49 24.65
CA GLY A 786 -18.68 6.97 25.96
C GLY A 786 -19.10 7.81 27.18
N LEU A 787 -19.59 9.04 26.98
CA LEU A 787 -20.04 9.95 28.04
C LEU A 787 -21.42 9.51 28.58
N LYS A 788 -21.44 8.58 29.54
CA LYS A 788 -22.69 8.03 30.11
C LYS A 788 -23.37 8.92 31.16
N GLU A 789 -22.67 9.88 31.75
CA GLU A 789 -23.15 10.61 32.93
C GLU A 789 -23.90 11.93 32.60
N ASP A 790 -23.82 12.45 31.37
CA ASP A 790 -24.45 13.73 31.01
C ASP A 790 -25.08 13.70 29.61
N VAL A 791 -26.30 13.15 29.51
CA VAL A 791 -27.03 12.87 28.26
C VAL A 791 -27.23 14.12 27.39
N LYS A 792 -27.29 15.30 28.01
CA LYS A 792 -27.50 16.57 27.29
C LYS A 792 -26.23 17.01 26.54
N VAL A 793 -25.08 16.94 27.22
CA VAL A 793 -23.77 17.24 26.61
C VAL A 793 -23.43 16.20 25.55
N GLN A 794 -23.71 14.92 25.80
CA GLN A 794 -23.53 13.86 24.82
C GLN A 794 -24.32 14.14 23.52
N LYS A 795 -25.58 14.55 23.63
CA LYS A 795 -26.41 14.90 22.46
C LYS A 795 -25.90 16.13 21.72
N GLU A 796 -25.48 17.18 22.43
CA GLU A 796 -24.93 18.38 21.78
C GLU A 796 -23.60 18.10 21.07
N VAL A 797 -22.70 17.32 21.67
CA VAL A 797 -21.41 16.97 21.07
C VAL A 797 -21.60 16.05 19.85
N LEU A 798 -22.49 15.05 19.94
CA LEU A 798 -22.82 14.19 18.79
C LEU A 798 -23.48 14.98 17.65
N TRP A 799 -24.34 15.95 17.99
CA TRP A 799 -24.98 16.83 17.01
C TRP A 799 -23.99 17.70 16.25
N GLU A 800 -23.06 18.36 16.94
CA GLU A 800 -22.04 19.21 16.30
C GLU A 800 -20.98 18.38 15.54
N ALA A 801 -20.58 17.22 16.06
CA ALA A 801 -19.72 16.29 15.34
C ALA A 801 -20.39 15.74 14.07
N GLY A 802 -21.68 15.41 14.14
CA GLY A 802 -22.48 14.98 12.99
C GLY A 802 -22.61 16.06 11.91
N LYS A 803 -22.79 17.32 12.30
CA LYS A 803 -22.75 18.46 11.36
C LYS A 803 -21.42 18.56 10.62
N LEU A 804 -20.29 18.40 11.31
CA LEU A 804 -18.96 18.44 10.69
C LEU A 804 -18.75 17.27 9.72
N VAL A 805 -19.20 16.06 10.07
CA VAL A 805 -19.19 14.92 9.15
C VAL A 805 -20.02 15.21 7.90
N ASN A 806 -21.22 15.78 8.07
CA ASN A 806 -22.10 16.10 6.94
C ASN A 806 -21.45 17.13 6.02
N LEU A 807 -20.91 18.22 6.56
CA LEU A 807 -20.25 19.27 5.78
C LEU A 807 -19.04 18.75 4.99
N VAL A 808 -18.26 17.84 5.58
CA VAL A 808 -17.11 17.21 4.91
C VAL A 808 -17.57 16.18 3.87
N SER A 809 -18.66 15.46 4.13
CA SER A 809 -19.20 14.44 3.21
C SER A 809 -19.94 15.05 2.02
N GLU A 810 -20.57 16.21 2.18
CA GLU A 810 -21.23 16.99 1.12
C GLU A 810 -20.28 17.32 -0.03
N TRP A 811 -18.99 17.54 0.25
CA TRP A 811 -17.97 17.84 -0.77
C TRP A 811 -17.69 16.66 -1.70
N ASN A 812 -17.80 15.42 -1.21
CA ASN A 812 -17.67 14.23 -2.05
C ASN A 812 -18.89 14.02 -2.94
N TYR A 813 -20.08 14.42 -2.47
CA TYR A 813 -21.34 14.09 -3.12
C TYR A 813 -21.70 15.06 -4.26
N LEU A 814 -21.35 16.34 -4.12
CA LEU A 814 -21.68 17.38 -5.10
C LEU A 814 -20.95 17.24 -6.44
N ASP A 815 -19.86 16.48 -6.51
CA ASP A 815 -19.17 16.18 -7.78
C ASP A 815 -20.02 15.34 -8.74
N HIS A 816 -20.88 14.48 -8.18
CA HIS A 816 -21.78 13.62 -8.94
C HIS A 816 -22.90 14.40 -9.64
N VAL A 817 -23.01 15.72 -9.43
CA VAL A 817 -23.92 16.58 -10.19
C VAL A 817 -23.64 16.49 -11.70
N LYS A 818 -22.37 16.33 -12.10
CA LYS A 818 -21.97 16.15 -13.51
C LYS A 818 -22.41 14.80 -14.09
N GLU A 819 -22.88 13.89 -13.25
CA GLU A 819 -23.17 12.49 -13.60
C GLU A 819 -24.67 12.14 -13.48
N ILE A 820 -25.56 13.12 -13.23
CA ILE A 820 -27.01 12.93 -13.04
C ILE A 820 -27.69 12.26 -14.26
N GLY A 821 -27.04 12.24 -15.43
CA GLY A 821 -27.55 11.61 -16.66
C GLY A 821 -28.14 12.65 -17.62
N ASP A 822 -28.93 12.22 -18.60
CA ASP A 822 -29.51 13.13 -19.59
C ASP A 822 -30.59 14.05 -18.97
N VAL A 823 -30.85 15.21 -19.62
CA VAL A 823 -31.90 16.14 -19.18
C VAL A 823 -33.27 15.57 -19.53
N LYS A 824 -34.10 15.30 -18.51
CA LYS A 824 -35.44 14.71 -18.68
C LYS A 824 -36.50 15.76 -18.34
N ILE A 825 -37.30 16.18 -19.31
CA ILE A 825 -38.34 17.19 -19.10
C ILE A 825 -39.61 16.52 -18.53
N ALA A 826 -40.17 17.09 -17.47
CA ALA A 826 -41.49 16.71 -16.96
C ALA A 826 -42.35 17.94 -16.70
N ALA A 827 -43.66 17.78 -16.88
CA ALA A 827 -44.63 18.82 -16.54
C ALA A 827 -44.85 18.84 -15.02
N ILE A 828 -44.68 20.01 -14.40
CA ILE A 828 -44.92 20.22 -12.97
C ILE A 828 -45.66 21.53 -12.71
N ASN A 829 -46.48 21.54 -11.67
CA ASN A 829 -47.08 22.77 -11.15
C ASN A 829 -46.01 23.57 -10.38
N LEU A 830 -45.49 24.62 -11.03
CA LEU A 830 -44.33 25.36 -10.55
C LEU A 830 -44.58 26.05 -9.18
N PRO A 831 -45.74 26.70 -8.92
CA PRO A 831 -46.07 27.23 -7.60
C PRO A 831 -45.94 26.23 -6.45
N ILE A 832 -46.33 24.96 -6.66
CA ILE A 832 -46.25 23.92 -5.61
C ILE A 832 -44.79 23.60 -5.30
N LEU A 833 -43.96 23.44 -6.33
CA LEU A 833 -42.52 23.17 -6.18
C LEU A 833 -41.79 24.33 -5.50
N LEU A 834 -42.04 25.56 -5.97
CA LEU A 834 -41.42 26.76 -5.42
C LEU A 834 -41.81 26.97 -3.95
N LYS A 835 -43.08 26.76 -3.60
CA LYS A 835 -43.55 26.88 -2.21
C LYS A 835 -42.81 25.91 -1.29
N ALA A 836 -42.63 24.65 -1.69
CA ALA A 836 -41.90 23.66 -0.89
C ALA A 836 -40.44 24.09 -0.64
N SER A 837 -39.73 24.55 -1.67
CA SER A 837 -38.34 25.02 -1.54
C SER A 837 -38.21 26.30 -0.70
N ILE A 838 -39.16 27.23 -0.87
CA ILE A 838 -39.21 28.50 -0.13
C ILE A 838 -39.53 28.25 1.35
N ASP A 839 -40.46 27.35 1.67
CA ASP A 839 -40.80 27.01 3.05
C ASP A 839 -39.60 26.36 3.77
N LYS A 840 -38.85 25.47 3.09
CA LYS A 840 -37.59 24.92 3.61
C LYS A 840 -36.57 26.02 3.91
N LEU A 841 -36.36 26.97 2.99
CA LEU A 841 -35.45 28.12 3.20
C LEU A 841 -35.91 29.00 4.36
N LYS A 842 -37.22 29.29 4.45
CA LYS A 842 -37.82 30.11 5.52
C LYS A 842 -37.56 29.51 6.90
N VAL A 843 -37.64 28.18 7.04
CA VAL A 843 -37.30 27.48 8.29
C VAL A 843 -35.82 27.66 8.64
N LYS A 844 -34.91 27.49 7.66
CA LYS A 844 -33.47 27.68 7.87
C LYS A 844 -33.12 29.13 8.26
N LEU A 845 -33.69 30.12 7.58
CA LEU A 845 -33.46 31.54 7.86
C LEU A 845 -34.06 31.99 9.20
N LYS A 846 -35.16 31.37 9.65
CA LYS A 846 -35.73 31.63 10.98
C LYS A 846 -34.77 31.24 12.10
N ASN A 847 -34.01 30.15 11.92
CA ASN A 847 -32.96 29.76 12.88
C ASN A 847 -31.85 30.81 12.96
N ASN A 848 -31.57 31.49 11.85
CA ASN A 848 -30.56 32.56 11.76
C ASN A 848 -31.11 33.96 12.11
N LYS A 849 -32.40 34.06 12.49
CA LYS A 849 -33.08 35.33 12.80
C LYS A 849 -33.02 36.35 11.65
N ALA A 850 -33.00 35.89 10.40
CA ALA A 850 -33.08 36.75 9.22
C ALA A 850 -34.55 37.00 8.86
N ASN A 851 -34.85 38.21 8.37
CA ASN A 851 -36.16 38.57 7.84
C ASN A 851 -36.27 38.07 6.40
N PHE A 852 -37.34 37.34 6.08
CA PHE A 852 -37.51 36.72 4.77
C PHE A 852 -38.88 37.05 4.17
N ASN A 853 -38.88 37.59 2.95
CA ASN A 853 -40.07 37.77 2.12
C ASN A 853 -39.91 37.02 0.79
N ALA A 854 -40.96 36.36 0.34
CA ALA A 854 -40.98 35.72 -0.96
C ALA A 854 -42.29 36.06 -1.67
N GLU A 855 -42.17 36.56 -2.89
CA GLU A 855 -43.29 36.91 -3.76
C GLU A 855 -43.13 36.14 -5.07
N PHE A 856 -44.18 35.44 -5.49
CA PHE A 856 -44.20 34.78 -6.78
C PHE A 856 -45.54 35.03 -7.47
N GLU A 857 -45.50 35.16 -8.79
CA GLU A 857 -46.66 35.52 -9.59
C GLU A 857 -47.69 34.37 -9.64
N ASN A 858 -48.98 34.65 -9.41
CA ASN A 858 -50.04 33.62 -9.45
C ASN A 858 -50.22 32.99 -10.84
N SER A 859 -49.64 33.57 -11.90
CA SER A 859 -49.73 33.14 -13.30
C SER A 859 -48.68 32.10 -13.72
N LEU A 860 -47.80 31.65 -12.79
CA LEU A 860 -46.69 30.73 -13.08
C LEU A 860 -47.11 29.33 -13.58
N GLY A 861 -48.32 28.86 -13.24
CA GLY A 861 -48.97 27.71 -13.89
C GLY A 861 -48.17 26.39 -13.95
N TRP A 862 -48.48 25.57 -14.97
CA TRP A 862 -47.77 24.33 -15.28
C TRP A 862 -46.61 24.60 -16.23
N VAL A 863 -45.48 23.92 -15.97
CA VAL A 863 -44.23 24.14 -16.69
C VAL A 863 -43.56 22.81 -17.01
N ALA A 864 -43.10 22.65 -18.25
CA ALA A 864 -42.19 21.60 -18.67
C ALA A 864 -40.74 22.03 -18.41
N VAL A 865 -40.07 21.33 -17.49
CA VAL A 865 -38.66 21.52 -17.14
C VAL A 865 -38.09 20.22 -16.55
N ASP A 866 -36.77 20.08 -16.49
CA ASP A 866 -36.16 19.04 -15.66
C ASP A 866 -36.33 19.40 -14.18
N VAL A 867 -37.34 18.77 -13.58
CA VAL A 867 -37.82 19.04 -12.22
C VAL A 867 -36.76 18.70 -11.16
N LEU A 868 -36.00 17.61 -11.33
CA LEU A 868 -34.92 17.23 -10.41
C LEU A 868 -33.82 18.29 -10.40
N ARG A 869 -33.32 18.65 -11.59
CA ARG A 869 -32.27 19.67 -11.73
C ARG A 869 -32.71 21.02 -11.19
N LEU A 870 -33.92 21.47 -11.52
CA LEU A 870 -34.44 22.73 -10.99
C LEU A 870 -34.55 22.72 -9.46
N ARG A 871 -34.97 21.59 -8.86
CA ARG A 871 -35.07 21.45 -7.40
C ARG A 871 -33.70 21.46 -6.71
N LEU A 872 -32.73 20.71 -7.24
CA LEU A 872 -31.36 20.69 -6.72
C LEU A 872 -30.69 22.07 -6.85
N LEU A 873 -30.89 22.76 -7.98
CA LEU A 873 -30.43 24.13 -8.20
C LEU A 873 -30.92 25.07 -7.11
N LEU A 874 -32.22 25.07 -6.82
CA LEU A 874 -32.80 25.89 -5.77
C LEU A 874 -32.27 25.49 -4.38
N GLN A 875 -32.16 24.19 -4.10
CA GLN A 875 -31.66 23.68 -2.82
C GLN A 875 -30.23 24.14 -2.55
N TYR A 876 -29.32 23.98 -3.51
CA TYR A 876 -27.91 24.36 -3.34
C TYR A 876 -27.71 25.87 -3.26
N LEU A 877 -28.42 26.63 -4.11
CA LEU A 877 -28.38 28.10 -4.02
C LEU A 877 -28.92 28.59 -2.67
N PHE A 878 -30.05 28.03 -2.20
CA PHE A 878 -30.67 28.42 -0.94
C PHE A 878 -29.84 28.01 0.27
N ASN A 879 -29.05 26.94 0.18
CA ASN A 879 -28.13 26.54 1.24
C ASN A 879 -27.04 27.59 1.46
N ASP A 880 -26.41 28.11 0.41
CA ASP A 880 -25.42 29.18 0.54
C ASP A 880 -26.06 30.48 1.04
N LEU A 881 -27.24 30.85 0.53
CA LEU A 881 -27.96 32.03 1.02
C LEU A 881 -28.31 31.93 2.51
N ALA A 882 -28.75 30.76 2.97
CA ALA A 882 -29.03 30.54 4.38
C ALA A 882 -27.76 30.50 5.24
N LYS A 883 -26.68 29.87 4.76
CA LYS A 883 -25.44 29.70 5.50
C LYS A 883 -24.76 31.03 5.81
N TYR A 884 -24.77 31.96 4.86
CA TYR A 884 -24.05 33.23 4.97
C TYR A 884 -24.97 34.42 5.34
N SER A 885 -26.22 34.17 5.74
CA SER A 885 -27.13 35.21 6.24
C SER A 885 -26.79 35.60 7.69
N ASP A 886 -26.56 36.89 7.95
CA ASP A 886 -26.39 37.44 9.31
C ASP A 886 -27.72 37.83 9.98
N THR A 887 -27.69 37.93 11.31
CA THR A 887 -28.88 38.20 12.12
C THR A 887 -29.50 39.55 11.78
N SER A 888 -30.82 39.62 11.59
CA SER A 888 -31.58 40.83 11.20
C SER A 888 -31.40 41.31 9.75
N SER A 889 -30.67 40.57 8.91
CA SER A 889 -30.65 40.82 7.45
C SER A 889 -32.02 40.55 6.81
N THR A 890 -32.30 41.20 5.69
CA THR A 890 -33.48 40.96 4.86
C THR A 890 -33.05 40.22 3.60
N ILE A 891 -33.65 39.06 3.35
CA ILE A 891 -33.54 38.32 2.09
C ILE A 891 -34.91 38.30 1.46
N GLY A 892 -34.98 38.79 0.22
CA GLY A 892 -36.19 38.74 -0.55
C GLY A 892 -36.04 38.01 -1.87
N ILE A 893 -37.01 37.16 -2.18
CA ILE A 893 -37.05 36.37 -3.41
C ILE A 893 -38.30 36.76 -4.19
N ARG A 894 -38.10 37.12 -5.45
CA ARG A 894 -39.16 37.44 -6.39
C ARG A 894 -39.08 36.52 -7.60
N ILE A 895 -40.15 35.78 -7.89
CA ILE A 895 -40.19 34.84 -9.01
C ILE A 895 -41.31 35.22 -9.97
N GLU A 896 -40.94 35.54 -11.20
CA GLU A 896 -41.85 36.06 -12.22
C GLU A 896 -41.67 35.33 -13.55
N ARG A 897 -42.73 35.37 -14.36
CA ARG A 897 -42.69 34.86 -15.72
C ARG A 897 -42.28 35.97 -16.68
N GLN A 898 -41.21 35.76 -17.44
CA GLN A 898 -40.81 36.64 -18.54
C GLN A 898 -40.72 35.83 -19.85
N ASN A 899 -41.75 35.90 -20.70
CA ASN A 899 -41.84 35.19 -21.97
C ASN A 899 -41.65 33.65 -21.82
N LYS A 900 -40.54 33.12 -22.32
CA LYS A 900 -40.12 31.70 -22.25
C LYS A 900 -39.14 31.42 -21.10
N PHE A 901 -38.93 32.37 -20.20
CA PHE A 901 -38.00 32.25 -19.10
C PHE A 901 -38.71 32.39 -17.75
N LEU A 902 -38.25 31.57 -16.80
CA LEU A 902 -38.50 31.75 -15.39
C LEU A 902 -37.41 32.68 -14.83
N ASP A 903 -37.79 33.86 -14.36
CA ASP A 903 -36.87 34.85 -13.78
C ASP A 903 -36.96 34.78 -12.25
N ILE A 904 -35.86 34.41 -11.60
CA ILE A 904 -35.73 34.30 -10.14
C ILE A 904 -34.78 35.40 -9.69
N GLN A 905 -35.33 36.41 -9.02
CA GLN A 905 -34.60 37.55 -8.51
C GLN A 905 -34.48 37.46 -7.00
N ILE A 906 -33.26 37.57 -6.49
CA ILE A 906 -32.95 37.49 -5.07
C ILE A 906 -32.25 38.78 -4.67
N HIS A 907 -32.74 39.45 -3.63
CA HIS A 907 -32.11 40.62 -3.04
C HIS A 907 -31.77 40.36 -1.58
N SER A 908 -30.56 40.74 -1.16
CA SER A 908 -30.14 40.64 0.23
C SER A 908 -29.29 41.83 0.65
N ASN A 909 -29.54 42.36 1.84
CA ASN A 909 -28.66 43.36 2.47
C ASN A 909 -27.68 42.73 3.49
N SER A 910 -27.53 41.40 3.47
CA SER A 910 -26.67 40.69 4.41
C SER A 910 -25.19 41.04 4.20
N SER A 911 -24.56 41.59 5.24
CA SER A 911 -23.15 42.01 5.18
C SER A 911 -22.19 40.82 5.06
N VAL A 912 -22.54 39.71 5.71
CA VAL A 912 -21.77 38.46 5.66
C VAL A 912 -21.91 37.79 4.30
N LEU A 913 -23.11 37.76 3.71
CA LEU A 913 -23.31 37.19 2.38
C LEU A 913 -22.57 38.01 1.32
N ILE A 914 -22.66 39.34 1.36
CA ILE A 914 -21.97 40.25 0.42
C ILE A 914 -20.45 40.09 0.51
N SER A 915 -19.88 40.11 1.73
CA SER A 915 -18.43 39.99 1.91
C SER A 915 -17.86 38.64 1.47
N ASN A 916 -18.67 37.58 1.52
CA ASN A 916 -18.26 36.23 1.12
C ASN A 916 -18.71 35.85 -0.29
N TRP A 917 -19.42 36.72 -1.02
CA TRP A 917 -20.03 36.38 -2.31
C TRP A 917 -18.99 35.99 -3.37
N TYR A 918 -17.86 36.71 -3.43
CA TYR A 918 -16.76 36.34 -4.32
C TYR A 918 -16.26 34.92 -4.04
N SER A 919 -16.09 34.57 -2.77
CA SER A 919 -15.65 33.24 -2.36
C SER A 919 -16.70 32.17 -2.65
N ILE A 920 -17.99 32.50 -2.52
CA ILE A 920 -19.08 31.59 -2.87
C ILE A 920 -19.07 31.31 -4.38
N LEU A 921 -18.94 32.36 -5.21
CA LEU A 921 -18.92 32.23 -6.68
C LEU A 921 -17.79 31.32 -7.20
N HIS A 922 -16.63 31.35 -6.56
CA HIS A 922 -15.43 30.66 -7.05
C HIS A 922 -15.10 29.37 -6.32
N TYR A 923 -15.52 29.22 -5.05
CA TYR A 923 -15.05 28.13 -4.19
C TYR A 923 -16.17 27.39 -3.45
N SER A 924 -17.44 27.83 -3.52
CA SER A 924 -18.51 27.06 -2.89
C SER A 924 -18.82 25.81 -3.72
N PRO A 925 -18.76 24.60 -3.14
CA PRO A 925 -19.15 23.39 -3.86
C PRO A 925 -20.64 23.40 -4.22
N TYR A 926 -21.48 24.06 -3.41
CA TYR A 926 -22.89 24.27 -3.72
C TYR A 926 -23.07 25.18 -4.93
N PHE A 927 -22.28 26.26 -5.03
CA PHE A 927 -22.40 27.17 -6.16
C PHE A 927 -21.81 26.58 -7.46
N ILE A 928 -20.72 25.81 -7.37
CA ILE A 928 -20.19 25.03 -8.50
C ILE A 928 -21.26 24.05 -9.01
N ALA A 929 -21.97 23.37 -8.12
CA ALA A 929 -23.11 22.53 -8.48
C ALA A 929 -24.23 23.35 -9.15
N VAL A 930 -24.57 24.53 -8.63
CA VAL A 930 -25.54 25.46 -9.25
C VAL A 930 -25.11 25.85 -10.66
N GLN A 931 -23.83 26.17 -10.90
CA GLN A 931 -23.31 26.51 -12.22
C GLN A 931 -23.40 25.34 -13.21
N ASN A 932 -23.06 24.13 -12.78
CA ASN A 932 -23.17 22.93 -13.61
C ASN A 932 -24.64 22.65 -13.98
N ILE A 933 -25.56 22.75 -13.01
CA ILE A 933 -26.98 22.52 -13.26
C ILE A 933 -27.58 23.64 -14.13
N LEU A 934 -27.18 24.89 -13.94
CA LEU A 934 -27.59 26.01 -14.80
C LEU A 934 -27.15 25.79 -16.24
N LYS A 935 -25.95 25.25 -16.45
CA LYS A 935 -25.45 24.91 -17.78
C LYS A 935 -26.30 23.81 -18.42
N ASP A 936 -26.64 22.76 -17.69
CA ASP A 936 -27.53 21.68 -18.15
C ASP A 936 -28.94 22.20 -18.49
N LEU A 937 -29.45 23.14 -17.72
CA LEU A 937 -30.76 23.78 -17.94
C LEU A 937 -30.73 24.92 -18.97
N GLU A 938 -29.59 25.20 -19.61
CA GLU A 938 -29.40 26.34 -20.52
C GLU A 938 -29.77 27.72 -19.88
N GLY A 939 -29.62 27.84 -18.56
CA GLY A 939 -29.94 29.04 -17.80
C GLY A 939 -28.81 30.06 -17.76
N THR A 940 -29.16 31.32 -17.51
CA THR A 940 -28.19 32.41 -17.29
C THR A 940 -28.24 32.92 -15.86
N PHE A 941 -27.07 33.26 -15.32
CA PHE A 941 -26.91 33.84 -14.00
C PHE A 941 -26.29 35.25 -14.13
N LYS A 942 -26.78 36.20 -13.34
CA LYS A 942 -26.22 37.55 -13.21
C LYS A 942 -26.26 38.01 -11.76
N GLU A 943 -25.22 38.71 -11.36
CA GLU A 943 -25.07 39.32 -10.05
C GLU A 943 -24.79 40.82 -10.14
N GLU A 944 -25.32 41.58 -9.18
CA GLU A 944 -25.06 43.01 -9.04
C GLU A 944 -24.93 43.36 -7.55
N LEU A 945 -23.89 44.12 -7.20
CA LEU A 945 -23.54 44.47 -5.81
C LEU A 945 -23.79 45.97 -5.53
N VAL A 946 -24.94 46.49 -5.95
CA VAL A 946 -25.31 47.90 -5.80
C VAL A 946 -26.41 48.01 -4.74
N GLU A 947 -26.13 48.69 -3.61
CA GLU A 947 -27.04 48.82 -2.44
C GLU A 947 -27.48 47.48 -1.77
N GLY A 948 -26.80 46.38 -2.08
CA GLY A 948 -27.07 45.04 -1.58
C GLY A 948 -26.55 43.98 -2.56
N LEU A 949 -26.75 42.71 -2.25
CA LEU A 949 -26.56 41.62 -3.21
C LEU A 949 -27.85 41.39 -3.99
N HIS A 950 -27.77 41.58 -5.30
CA HIS A 950 -28.82 41.25 -6.25
C HIS A 950 -28.37 40.10 -7.15
N ILE A 951 -29.16 39.03 -7.20
CA ILE A 951 -28.94 37.86 -8.05
C ILE A 951 -30.15 37.69 -8.95
N ALA A 952 -29.92 37.50 -10.25
CA ALA A 952 -30.95 37.18 -11.22
C ALA A 952 -30.59 35.90 -11.97
N LEU A 953 -31.48 34.90 -11.89
CA LEU A 953 -31.39 33.65 -12.63
C LEU A 953 -32.50 33.59 -13.66
N LYS A 954 -32.15 33.34 -14.92
CA LYS A 954 -33.11 33.13 -16.00
C LYS A 954 -33.00 31.72 -16.54
N ILE A 955 -34.03 30.92 -16.37
CA ILE A 955 -34.06 29.53 -16.79
C ILE A 955 -35.09 29.38 -17.91
N PRO A 956 -34.71 28.83 -19.09
CA PRO A 956 -35.66 28.59 -20.17
C PRO A 956 -36.64 27.50 -19.76
N VAL A 957 -37.93 27.78 -19.92
CA VAL A 957 -39.01 26.86 -19.57
C VAL A 957 -40.18 26.94 -20.55
N GLU A 958 -40.87 25.83 -20.75
CA GLU A 958 -42.07 25.78 -21.58
C GLU A 958 -43.32 25.79 -20.68
N PHE A 959 -44.10 26.87 -20.74
CA PHE A 959 -45.35 26.98 -19.98
C PHE A 959 -46.47 26.26 -20.71
N ILE A 960 -47.12 25.32 -20.02
CA ILE A 960 -48.17 24.47 -20.56
C ILE A 960 -49.52 24.92 -19.98
N ASP A 961 -50.55 24.99 -20.83
CA ASP A 961 -51.92 25.21 -20.37
C ASP A 961 -52.44 23.98 -19.61
N ALA A 962 -53.11 24.20 -18.47
CA ALA A 962 -53.47 23.18 -17.47
C ALA A 962 -54.32 21.98 -17.95
N ASN A 963 -54.67 21.92 -19.24
CA ASN A 963 -55.52 20.89 -19.83
C ASN A 963 -54.78 19.79 -20.61
N HIS A 964 -53.45 19.82 -20.76
CA HIS A 964 -52.71 18.78 -21.50
C HIS A 964 -51.55 18.17 -20.71
N HIS A 965 -51.58 16.84 -20.59
CA HIS A 965 -50.54 15.93 -20.11
C HIS A 965 -50.28 15.88 -18.60
N GLN A 966 -51.17 15.19 -17.86
CA GLN A 966 -50.71 14.40 -16.72
C GLN A 966 -49.99 13.16 -17.27
N VAL A 967 -48.77 12.90 -16.81
CA VAL A 967 -48.16 11.57 -16.95
C VAL A 967 -49.08 10.59 -16.24
N GLU A 968 -49.61 9.59 -16.94
CA GLU A 968 -50.47 8.55 -16.37
C GLU A 968 -49.64 7.72 -15.36
N ASN A 969 -49.59 8.15 -14.10
CA ASN A 969 -48.95 7.39 -13.04
C ASN A 969 -49.89 6.25 -12.61
N ILE A 970 -49.41 5.01 -12.71
CA ILE A 970 -50.17 3.83 -12.32
C ILE A 970 -50.21 3.77 -10.78
N THR A 971 -51.39 3.95 -10.20
CA THR A 971 -51.62 3.72 -8.76
C THR A 971 -52.51 2.49 -8.56
N TRP A 972 -52.34 1.80 -7.44
CA TRP A 972 -53.05 0.58 -7.05
C TRP A 972 -54.57 0.68 -7.23
N LYS A 973 -55.14 1.86 -6.96
CA LYS A 973 -56.59 2.11 -7.11
C LYS A 973 -57.11 2.01 -8.54
N TYR A 974 -56.26 2.12 -9.56
CA TYR A 974 -56.66 2.13 -10.97
C TYR A 974 -56.31 0.83 -11.72
N LEU A 975 -55.65 -0.14 -11.07
CA LEU A 975 -55.24 -1.40 -11.69
C LEU A 975 -56.40 -2.38 -11.96
N ASP A 976 -57.55 -2.23 -11.30
CA ASP A 976 -58.77 -3.01 -11.58
C ASP A 976 -59.45 -2.61 -12.91
N GLN A 977 -59.01 -1.52 -13.56
CA GLN A 977 -59.58 -1.03 -14.81
C GLN A 977 -58.51 -0.95 -15.91
N GLN A 978 -58.32 -2.06 -16.63
CA GLN A 978 -57.68 -2.17 -17.95
C GLN A 978 -56.23 -1.65 -18.08
N LYS A 979 -55.25 -2.57 -17.96
CA LYS A 979 -54.14 -2.78 -18.93
C LYS A 979 -53.30 -3.98 -18.46
N ASP A 980 -52.94 -4.85 -19.41
CA ASP A 980 -52.11 -6.04 -19.21
C ASP A 980 -50.77 -5.67 -18.55
N VAL A 981 -50.44 -6.32 -17.42
CA VAL A 981 -49.07 -6.37 -16.90
C VAL A 981 -48.19 -6.92 -18.01
N GLN A 982 -47.20 -6.14 -18.48
CA GLN A 982 -46.32 -6.59 -19.54
C GLN A 982 -45.45 -7.76 -19.04
N LEU A 983 -45.64 -8.95 -19.63
CA LEU A 983 -44.86 -10.14 -19.29
C LEU A 983 -43.36 -9.87 -19.48
N GLY A 984 -42.59 -9.88 -18.38
CA GLY A 984 -41.13 -9.83 -18.38
C GLY A 984 -40.49 -8.63 -17.67
N LYS A 985 -41.24 -7.58 -17.33
CA LYS A 985 -40.71 -6.44 -16.56
C LYS A 985 -40.74 -6.70 -15.05
N LYS A 986 -39.77 -6.14 -14.31
CA LYS A 986 -39.72 -6.21 -12.85
C LYS A 986 -40.59 -5.11 -12.24
N GLN A 987 -41.37 -5.43 -11.22
CA GLN A 987 -42.29 -4.49 -10.58
C GLN A 987 -41.64 -3.75 -9.42
N ILE A 988 -41.59 -2.42 -9.50
CA ILE A 988 -41.08 -1.54 -8.44
C ILE A 988 -42.24 -0.77 -7.83
N LEU A 989 -42.46 -0.94 -6.52
CA LEU A 989 -43.43 -0.15 -5.78
C LEU A 989 -42.74 1.09 -5.19
N LEU A 990 -43.11 2.27 -5.66
CA LEU A 990 -42.63 3.54 -5.16
C LEU A 990 -43.60 4.13 -4.14
N PHE A 991 -43.10 4.45 -2.95
CA PHE A 991 -43.84 5.20 -1.93
C PHE A 991 -43.28 6.62 -1.77
N SER A 992 -44.10 7.64 -2.06
CA SER A 992 -43.75 9.06 -1.86
C SER A 992 -44.99 9.97 -1.87
N GLU A 993 -44.83 11.25 -1.55
CA GLU A 993 -45.91 12.23 -1.73
C GLU A 993 -46.20 12.44 -3.23
N GLU A 994 -47.46 12.74 -3.61
CA GLU A 994 -47.88 12.91 -5.00
C GLU A 994 -47.03 13.93 -5.77
N VAL A 995 -46.56 14.98 -5.08
CA VAL A 995 -45.74 16.05 -5.66
C VAL A 995 -44.36 15.56 -6.14
N ASN A 996 -43.95 14.37 -5.71
CA ASN A 996 -42.65 13.77 -5.97
C ASN A 996 -42.68 12.67 -7.03
N PHE A 997 -43.86 12.22 -7.46
CA PHE A 997 -44.01 11.13 -8.44
C PHE A 997 -43.31 11.43 -9.76
N SER A 998 -43.43 12.66 -10.27
CA SER A 998 -42.78 13.05 -11.53
C SER A 998 -41.26 12.93 -11.45
N VAL A 999 -40.67 13.28 -10.30
CA VAL A 999 -39.22 13.26 -10.11
C VAL A 999 -38.72 11.83 -9.90
N ALA A 1000 -39.44 11.04 -9.09
CA ALA A 1000 -39.12 9.64 -8.92
C ALA A 1000 -39.24 8.86 -10.23
N ASN A 1001 -40.22 9.20 -11.08
CA ASN A 1001 -40.32 8.65 -12.43
C ASN A 1001 -39.09 9.01 -13.28
N GLN A 1002 -38.65 10.27 -13.28
CA GLN A 1002 -37.43 10.68 -14.01
C GLN A 1002 -36.19 9.86 -13.60
N ILE A 1003 -36.09 9.49 -12.33
CA ILE A 1003 -34.94 8.76 -11.77
C ILE A 1003 -34.99 7.26 -12.10
N LEU A 1004 -36.17 6.64 -12.07
CA LEU A 1004 -36.33 5.18 -12.12
C LEU A 1004 -36.90 4.65 -13.43
N ASP A 1005 -37.33 5.52 -14.34
CA ASP A 1005 -37.87 5.13 -15.64
C ASP A 1005 -36.83 4.31 -16.42
N ASN A 1006 -37.20 3.07 -16.76
CA ASN A 1006 -36.35 2.13 -17.45
C ASN A 1006 -37.19 1.10 -18.23
N GLU A 1007 -36.71 0.66 -19.39
CA GLU A 1007 -37.38 -0.34 -20.21
C GLU A 1007 -37.67 -1.66 -19.49
N HIS A 1008 -36.88 -2.00 -18.45
CA HIS A 1008 -36.99 -3.26 -17.72
C HIS A 1008 -37.89 -3.18 -16.47
N TYR A 1009 -38.30 -1.98 -16.07
CA TYR A 1009 -39.05 -1.73 -14.83
C TYR A 1009 -40.46 -1.24 -15.12
N GLU A 1010 -41.39 -1.65 -14.27
CA GLU A 1010 -42.75 -1.13 -14.22
C GLU A 1010 -42.98 -0.49 -12.85
N LEU A 1011 -43.24 0.82 -12.84
CA LEU A 1011 -43.33 1.61 -11.61
C LEU A 1011 -44.79 1.75 -11.16
N VAL A 1012 -45.06 1.38 -9.91
CA VAL A 1012 -46.36 1.57 -9.25
C VAL A 1012 -46.19 2.63 -8.16
N PHE A 1013 -46.99 3.70 -8.20
CA PHE A 1013 -46.84 4.85 -7.30
C PHE A 1013 -47.90 4.85 -6.20
N GLU A 1014 -47.50 5.04 -4.95
CA GLU A 1014 -48.39 5.14 -3.81
C GLU A 1014 -47.99 6.25 -2.84
N ASN A 1015 -49.00 6.90 -2.25
CA ASN A 1015 -48.84 7.94 -1.22
C ASN A 1015 -49.61 7.64 0.08
N ASP A 1016 -50.54 6.67 0.06
CA ASP A 1016 -51.34 6.28 1.21
C ASP A 1016 -50.90 4.91 1.75
N VAL A 1017 -50.72 4.81 3.07
CA VAL A 1017 -50.20 3.60 3.73
C VAL A 1017 -51.14 2.40 3.53
N ASN A 1018 -52.46 2.61 3.42
CA ASN A 1018 -53.40 1.50 3.21
C ASN A 1018 -53.32 0.96 1.79
N ASN A 1019 -53.20 1.85 0.79
CA ASN A 1019 -52.99 1.43 -0.59
C ASN A 1019 -51.63 0.75 -0.77
N PHE A 1020 -50.56 1.29 -0.18
CA PHE A 1020 -49.22 0.69 -0.14
C PHE A 1020 -49.25 -0.73 0.44
N THR A 1021 -49.94 -0.91 1.56
CA THR A 1021 -50.13 -2.22 2.19
C THR A 1021 -50.93 -3.18 1.29
N SER A 1022 -51.91 -2.65 0.57
CA SER A 1022 -52.73 -3.45 -0.35
C SER A 1022 -51.92 -3.90 -1.57
N ALA A 1023 -51.13 -3.01 -2.18
CA ALA A 1023 -50.23 -3.34 -3.28
C ALA A 1023 -49.26 -4.46 -2.90
N ILE A 1024 -48.63 -4.39 -1.72
CA ILE A 1024 -47.71 -5.45 -1.23
C ILE A 1024 -48.39 -6.81 -1.06
N ASN A 1025 -49.67 -6.84 -0.67
CA ASN A 1025 -50.38 -8.08 -0.42
C ASN A 1025 -50.97 -8.72 -1.68
N HIS A 1026 -51.22 -7.92 -2.72
CA HIS A 1026 -51.96 -8.35 -3.91
C HIS A 1026 -51.13 -8.32 -5.21
N MET A 1027 -49.92 -7.73 -5.21
CA MET A 1027 -48.99 -7.72 -6.34
C MET A 1027 -47.69 -8.48 -6.05
N THR A 1028 -47.03 -8.91 -7.12
CA THR A 1028 -45.69 -9.51 -7.06
C THR A 1028 -44.62 -8.42 -7.18
N ILE A 1029 -44.30 -7.78 -6.06
CA ILE A 1029 -43.30 -6.70 -6.03
C ILE A 1029 -41.88 -7.27 -5.92
N ASP A 1030 -41.00 -6.78 -6.79
CA ASP A 1030 -39.58 -7.16 -6.82
C ASP A 1030 -38.75 -6.31 -5.87
N VAL A 1031 -39.00 -4.99 -5.80
CA VAL A 1031 -38.33 -4.00 -4.93
C VAL A 1031 -39.30 -2.91 -4.48
N ILE A 1032 -39.14 -2.41 -3.26
CA ILE A 1032 -39.82 -1.21 -2.74
C ILE A 1032 -38.85 -0.05 -2.72
N VAL A 1033 -39.26 1.11 -3.27
CA VAL A 1033 -38.47 2.34 -3.25
C VAL A 1033 -39.22 3.44 -2.50
N PHE A 1034 -38.60 4.01 -1.48
CA PHE A 1034 -39.09 5.19 -0.76
C PHE A 1034 -38.37 6.42 -1.30
N TYR A 1035 -39.09 7.40 -1.84
CA TYR A 1035 -38.48 8.62 -2.38
C TYR A 1035 -38.94 9.84 -1.60
N GLN A 1036 -38.01 10.49 -0.89
CA GLN A 1036 -38.30 11.63 0.01
C GLN A 1036 -39.51 11.38 0.92
N ALA A 1037 -39.72 10.13 1.33
CA ALA A 1037 -40.92 9.71 2.02
C ALA A 1037 -40.83 10.03 3.52
N THR A 1038 -41.88 10.65 4.06
CA THR A 1038 -41.98 10.85 5.50
C THR A 1038 -42.50 9.58 6.17
N PHE A 1039 -41.74 9.06 7.13
CA PHE A 1039 -42.12 7.85 7.87
C PHE A 1039 -43.16 8.18 8.95
N SER A 1040 -44.45 8.09 8.60
CA SER A 1040 -45.54 8.25 9.58
C SER A 1040 -45.50 7.15 10.64
N LYS A 1041 -46.13 7.40 11.80
CA LYS A 1041 -46.23 6.39 12.86
C LYS A 1041 -46.92 5.12 12.38
N GLU A 1042 -47.93 5.22 11.50
CA GLU A 1042 -48.61 4.05 10.93
C GLU A 1042 -47.67 3.24 10.02
N LEU A 1043 -46.92 3.92 9.14
CA LEU A 1043 -45.97 3.27 8.22
C LEU A 1043 -44.85 2.56 8.99
N VAL A 1044 -44.27 3.22 10.00
CA VAL A 1044 -43.23 2.62 10.86
C VAL A 1044 -43.76 1.43 11.63
N GLN A 1045 -44.98 1.53 12.17
CA GLN A 1045 -45.60 0.42 12.89
C GLN A 1045 -45.89 -0.76 11.96
N TYR A 1046 -46.31 -0.50 10.72
CA TYR A 1046 -46.46 -1.54 9.69
C TYR A 1046 -45.11 -2.21 9.37
N LEU A 1047 -44.08 -1.44 9.01
CA LEU A 1047 -42.74 -1.96 8.71
C LEU A 1047 -42.16 -2.78 9.86
N LYS A 1048 -42.26 -2.28 11.11
CA LYS A 1048 -41.82 -3.01 12.31
C LYS A 1048 -42.65 -4.28 12.57
N SER A 1049 -43.97 -4.23 12.38
CA SER A 1049 -44.84 -5.42 12.55
C SER A 1049 -44.58 -6.49 11.48
N SER A 1050 -44.25 -6.08 10.25
CA SER A 1050 -43.87 -6.98 9.15
C SER A 1050 -42.52 -7.66 9.40
N MET A 1051 -41.59 -6.99 10.10
CA MET A 1051 -40.30 -7.58 10.52
C MET A 1051 -40.41 -8.57 11.69
N VAL A 1052 -41.42 -8.45 12.56
CA VAL A 1052 -41.57 -9.31 13.75
C VAL A 1052 -42.34 -10.61 13.44
N ASN A 1053 -43.15 -10.65 12.37
CA ASN A 1053 -43.99 -11.81 12.00
C ASN A 1053 -43.42 -12.71 10.88
N THR A 1054 -42.14 -12.59 10.54
CA THR A 1054 -41.49 -13.32 9.42
C THR A 1054 -41.07 -14.74 9.80
N SER A 1055 -42.05 -15.60 10.00
CA SER A 1055 -41.82 -17.06 9.97
C SER A 1055 -42.19 -17.71 8.64
N ASN A 1056 -42.65 -16.97 7.60
CA ASN A 1056 -42.84 -17.53 6.24
C ASN A 1056 -43.13 -16.54 5.08
N LYS A 1057 -42.81 -15.24 5.15
CA LYS A 1057 -42.97 -14.33 3.99
C LYS A 1057 -41.66 -13.69 3.55
N ARG A 1058 -41.39 -13.81 2.25
CA ARG A 1058 -40.28 -13.24 1.47
C ARG A 1058 -40.03 -11.77 1.86
N GLN A 1059 -38.81 -11.42 2.27
CA GLN A 1059 -38.44 -10.03 2.53
C GLN A 1059 -38.10 -9.36 1.19
N ILE A 1060 -38.96 -8.44 0.74
CA ILE A 1060 -38.79 -7.66 -0.48
C ILE A 1060 -37.70 -6.61 -0.20
N PRO A 1061 -36.66 -6.46 -1.05
CA PRO A 1061 -35.64 -5.45 -0.86
C PRO A 1061 -36.23 -4.04 -0.82
N MET A 1062 -35.76 -3.22 0.12
CA MET A 1062 -36.22 -1.85 0.35
C MET A 1062 -35.08 -0.85 0.11
N VAL A 1063 -35.33 0.15 -0.74
CA VAL A 1063 -34.37 1.22 -1.07
C VAL A 1063 -34.96 2.57 -0.68
N TYR A 1064 -34.20 3.44 -0.03
CA TYR A 1064 -34.59 4.81 0.24
C TYR A 1064 -33.76 5.77 -0.60
N ILE A 1065 -34.40 6.71 -1.30
CA ILE A 1065 -33.75 7.74 -2.11
C ILE A 1065 -34.05 9.12 -1.50
N SER A 1066 -33.00 9.86 -1.14
CA SER A 1066 -33.06 11.17 -0.47
C SER A 1066 -32.33 12.23 -1.29
N GLU A 1067 -32.88 13.44 -1.41
CA GLU A 1067 -32.13 14.61 -1.92
C GLU A 1067 -31.40 15.35 -0.79
N ASP A 1068 -31.71 15.06 0.46
CA ASP A 1068 -31.09 15.67 1.64
C ASP A 1068 -30.02 14.72 2.24
N ILE A 1069 -28.84 15.25 2.54
CA ILE A 1069 -27.76 14.51 3.23
C ILE A 1069 -28.05 14.56 4.73
N ASN A 1070 -28.57 13.46 5.26
CA ASN A 1070 -28.92 13.33 6.66
C ASN A 1070 -28.33 12.05 7.25
N TYR A 1071 -27.34 12.19 8.14
CA TYR A 1071 -26.72 11.06 8.83
C TYR A 1071 -27.70 10.33 9.76
N GLU A 1072 -28.67 11.04 10.38
CA GLU A 1072 -29.70 10.42 11.21
C GLU A 1072 -30.61 9.48 10.39
N LEU A 1073 -30.79 9.76 9.09
CA LEU A 1073 -31.55 8.92 8.18
C LEU A 1073 -30.86 7.57 7.95
N GLN A 1074 -29.51 7.52 7.92
CA GLN A 1074 -28.78 6.25 7.83
C GLN A 1074 -28.99 5.40 9.08
N GLU A 1075 -28.94 5.98 10.28
CA GLU A 1075 -29.18 5.27 11.53
C GLU A 1075 -30.63 4.76 11.62
N GLN A 1076 -31.61 5.60 11.25
CA GLN A 1076 -33.03 5.23 11.19
C GLN A 1076 -33.33 4.18 10.12
N SER A 1077 -32.61 4.20 8.98
CA SER A 1077 -32.83 3.24 7.90
C SER A 1077 -32.53 1.80 8.33
N VAL A 1078 -31.54 1.61 9.20
CA VAL A 1078 -31.21 0.30 9.79
C VAL A 1078 -32.32 -0.16 10.73
N GLU A 1079 -32.89 0.73 11.54
CA GLU A 1079 -34.03 0.41 12.42
C GLU A 1079 -35.30 0.04 11.65
N PHE A 1080 -35.49 0.59 10.45
CA PHE A 1080 -36.65 0.36 9.60
C PHE A 1080 -36.44 -0.77 8.58
N GLY A 1081 -35.27 -1.43 8.58
CA GLY A 1081 -34.99 -2.58 7.73
C GLY A 1081 -34.83 -2.22 6.26
N ILE A 1082 -34.40 -0.99 5.97
CA ILE A 1082 -34.09 -0.52 4.63
C ILE A 1082 -32.73 -1.07 4.24
N ASP A 1083 -32.64 -1.77 3.12
CA ASP A 1083 -31.41 -2.44 2.68
C ASP A 1083 -30.36 -1.46 2.17
N VAL A 1084 -30.80 -0.37 1.53
CA VAL A 1084 -29.92 0.64 0.93
C VAL A 1084 -30.54 2.03 1.02
N VAL A 1085 -29.74 3.03 1.42
CA VAL A 1085 -30.04 4.45 1.27
C VAL A 1085 -29.18 5.03 0.16
N ILE A 1086 -29.80 5.67 -0.82
CA ILE A 1086 -29.18 6.40 -1.94
C ILE A 1086 -29.44 7.89 -1.72
N GLN A 1087 -28.38 8.69 -1.76
CA GLN A 1087 -28.49 10.15 -1.69
C GLN A 1087 -28.43 10.73 -3.12
N LEU A 1088 -28.98 11.92 -3.37
CA LEU A 1088 -28.84 12.63 -4.65
C LEU A 1088 -27.91 13.85 -4.47
N PRO A 1089 -27.03 14.13 -5.45
CA PRO A 1089 -27.02 13.61 -6.81
C PRO A 1089 -26.25 12.28 -6.95
N ALA A 1090 -26.78 11.35 -7.73
CA ALA A 1090 -26.14 10.08 -8.06
C ALA A 1090 -26.44 9.74 -9.52
N SER A 1091 -25.54 9.00 -10.17
CA SER A 1091 -25.75 8.64 -11.56
C SER A 1091 -26.91 7.66 -11.73
N GLU A 1092 -27.70 7.85 -12.77
CA GLU A 1092 -28.83 6.98 -13.11
C GLU A 1092 -28.39 5.51 -13.21
N GLN A 1093 -27.26 5.25 -13.88
CA GLN A 1093 -26.70 3.91 -13.99
C GLN A 1093 -26.35 3.29 -12.63
N PHE A 1094 -25.85 4.08 -11.67
CA PHE A 1094 -25.55 3.60 -10.33
C PHE A 1094 -26.82 3.19 -9.60
N ILE A 1095 -27.86 4.02 -9.63
CA ILE A 1095 -29.15 3.74 -8.98
C ILE A 1095 -29.76 2.46 -9.54
N LEU A 1096 -29.81 2.35 -10.88
CA LEU A 1096 -30.40 1.19 -11.57
C LEU A 1096 -29.59 -0.10 -11.32
N LYS A 1097 -28.25 -0.04 -11.38
CA LYS A 1097 -27.38 -1.20 -11.07
C LYS A 1097 -27.46 -1.62 -9.61
N LYS A 1098 -27.64 -0.68 -8.68
CA LYS A 1098 -27.79 -0.99 -7.27
C LYS A 1098 -29.10 -1.72 -7.01
N ILE A 1099 -30.19 -1.25 -7.61
CA ILE A 1099 -31.50 -1.90 -7.57
C ILE A 1099 -31.43 -3.28 -8.24
N SER A 1100 -30.83 -3.40 -9.43
CA SER A 1100 -30.68 -4.68 -10.13
C SER A 1100 -29.84 -5.67 -9.32
N SER A 1101 -28.75 -5.23 -8.70
CA SER A 1101 -27.91 -6.08 -7.84
C SER A 1101 -28.66 -6.59 -6.61
N LEU A 1102 -29.58 -5.82 -6.03
CA LEU A 1102 -30.43 -6.28 -4.93
C LEU A 1102 -31.43 -7.34 -5.40
N ILE A 1103 -32.00 -7.16 -6.59
CA ILE A 1103 -32.87 -8.14 -7.25
C ILE A 1103 -32.09 -9.42 -7.59
N GLU A 1104 -30.90 -9.31 -8.18
CA GLU A 1104 -30.04 -10.44 -8.54
C GLU A 1104 -29.46 -11.15 -7.32
N ARG A 1105 -29.12 -10.43 -6.23
CA ARG A 1105 -28.71 -11.04 -4.96
C ARG A 1105 -29.82 -11.88 -4.35
N ARG A 1106 -31.08 -11.59 -4.66
CA ARG A 1106 -32.24 -12.41 -4.31
C ARG A 1106 -32.39 -13.61 -5.24
N GLU A 1107 -32.09 -13.47 -6.53
CA GLU A 1107 -32.16 -14.56 -7.54
C GLU A 1107 -30.97 -15.55 -7.43
N ASN A 1108 -29.77 -15.07 -7.10
CA ASN A 1108 -28.53 -15.87 -7.03
C ASN A 1108 -28.28 -16.50 -5.65
N ARG A 1109 -29.09 -16.20 -4.62
CA ARG A 1109 -28.81 -16.67 -3.25
C ARG A 1109 -29.32 -18.06 -2.88
N VAL A 1110 -30.09 -18.76 -3.71
CA VAL A 1110 -30.74 -19.98 -3.21
C VAL A 1110 -30.23 -21.30 -3.77
N GLU A 1111 -29.98 -21.53 -5.08
CA GLU A 1111 -29.84 -22.96 -5.47
C GLU A 1111 -28.79 -23.38 -6.51
N HIS A 1112 -28.31 -22.55 -7.45
CA HIS A 1112 -27.64 -23.13 -8.64
C HIS A 1112 -26.11 -22.98 -8.79
N LYS A 1113 -25.44 -21.96 -8.22
CA LYS A 1113 -24.02 -21.73 -8.54
C LYS A 1113 -23.05 -22.71 -7.86
N LEU A 1114 -23.25 -22.95 -6.56
CA LEU A 1114 -22.42 -23.88 -5.79
C LEU A 1114 -22.61 -25.34 -6.26
N GLN A 1115 -23.82 -25.72 -6.67
CA GLN A 1115 -24.09 -27.06 -7.21
C GLN A 1115 -23.43 -27.27 -8.57
N GLN A 1116 -23.40 -26.26 -9.44
CA GLN A 1116 -22.74 -26.35 -10.75
C GLN A 1116 -21.22 -26.42 -10.61
N GLU A 1117 -20.61 -25.61 -9.74
CA GLU A 1117 -19.16 -25.63 -9.50
C GLU A 1117 -18.72 -26.94 -8.83
N ILE A 1118 -19.43 -27.42 -7.81
CA ILE A 1118 -19.12 -28.72 -7.16
C ILE A 1118 -19.37 -29.89 -8.13
N PHE A 1119 -20.39 -29.83 -8.98
CA PHE A 1119 -20.67 -30.87 -9.95
C PHE A 1119 -19.62 -30.91 -11.06
N GLN A 1120 -19.24 -29.75 -11.65
CA GLN A 1120 -18.14 -29.66 -12.63
C GLN A 1120 -16.84 -30.22 -12.08
N ILE A 1121 -16.43 -29.82 -10.87
CA ILE A 1121 -15.20 -30.27 -10.22
C ILE A 1121 -15.19 -31.80 -10.00
N LEU A 1122 -16.35 -32.42 -9.82
CA LEU A 1122 -16.47 -33.87 -9.59
C LEU A 1122 -16.64 -34.70 -10.87
N THR A 1123 -16.98 -34.09 -12.02
CA THR A 1123 -17.29 -34.82 -13.27
C THR A 1123 -16.23 -34.72 -14.37
N ASP A 1124 -15.36 -33.71 -14.36
CA ASP A 1124 -14.33 -33.57 -15.40
C ASP A 1124 -13.13 -34.47 -15.09
N ASP A 1125 -12.86 -35.45 -15.97
CA ASP A 1125 -11.84 -36.50 -15.79
C ASP A 1125 -10.58 -36.32 -16.66
N ASP A 1126 -10.36 -35.16 -17.29
CA ASP A 1126 -9.25 -34.99 -18.24
C ASP A 1126 -8.14 -33.97 -17.82
N ASP A 1127 -6.99 -34.53 -17.45
CA ASP A 1127 -5.57 -34.19 -17.71
C ASP A 1127 -4.95 -32.78 -17.54
N ILE A 1128 -5.62 -31.72 -17.05
CA ILE A 1128 -4.93 -30.45 -16.70
C ILE A 1128 -5.41 -29.85 -15.36
N ASP A 1129 -5.31 -30.62 -14.27
CA ASP A 1129 -5.61 -30.11 -12.93
C ASP A 1129 -4.33 -29.69 -12.18
N SER A 1130 -4.33 -28.49 -11.60
CA SER A 1130 -3.27 -28.06 -10.70
C SER A 1130 -3.22 -28.97 -9.45
N PRO A 1131 -2.09 -29.03 -8.72
CA PRO A 1131 -2.01 -29.81 -7.49
C PRO A 1131 -3.08 -29.44 -6.46
N ASN A 1132 -3.52 -28.18 -6.41
CA ASN A 1132 -4.57 -27.72 -5.49
C ASN A 1132 -5.97 -28.17 -5.95
N ASP A 1133 -6.23 -28.21 -7.26
CA ASP A 1133 -7.51 -28.68 -7.81
C ASP A 1133 -7.68 -30.17 -7.57
N LYS A 1134 -6.62 -30.97 -7.77
CA LYS A 1134 -6.60 -32.41 -7.41
C LYS A 1134 -6.87 -32.63 -5.93
N LEU A 1135 -6.32 -31.76 -5.08
CA LEU A 1135 -6.47 -31.84 -3.63
C LEU A 1135 -7.89 -31.43 -3.20
N LEU A 1136 -8.47 -30.41 -3.85
CA LEU A 1136 -9.86 -30.02 -3.63
C LEU A 1136 -10.82 -31.14 -4.10
N LYS A 1137 -10.63 -31.71 -5.29
CA LYS A 1137 -11.42 -32.83 -5.81
C LYS A 1137 -11.34 -34.06 -4.87
N SER A 1138 -10.15 -34.38 -4.38
CA SER A 1138 -9.95 -35.43 -3.37
C SER A 1138 -10.67 -35.11 -2.06
N SER A 1139 -10.61 -33.86 -1.60
CA SER A 1139 -11.29 -33.41 -0.37
C SER A 1139 -12.81 -33.50 -0.48
N LEU A 1140 -13.41 -33.05 -1.58
CA LEU A 1140 -14.85 -33.14 -1.83
C LEU A 1140 -15.31 -34.60 -1.95
N THR A 1141 -14.47 -35.47 -2.51
CA THR A 1141 -14.73 -36.92 -2.59
C THR A 1141 -14.76 -37.56 -1.21
N ILE A 1142 -13.79 -37.25 -0.34
CA ILE A 1142 -13.75 -37.72 1.05
C ILE A 1142 -14.96 -37.20 1.83
N ILE A 1143 -15.30 -35.91 1.70
CA ILE A 1143 -16.49 -35.34 2.34
C ILE A 1143 -17.72 -36.12 1.92
N LYS A 1144 -17.91 -36.38 0.62
CA LYS A 1144 -19.06 -37.11 0.07
C LYS A 1144 -19.19 -38.53 0.64
N GLN A 1145 -18.08 -39.24 0.81
CA GLN A 1145 -18.04 -40.59 1.40
C GLN A 1145 -18.36 -40.57 2.91
N GLU A 1146 -17.95 -39.51 3.62
CA GLU A 1146 -18.10 -39.37 5.07
C GLU A 1146 -19.34 -38.57 5.50
N LEU A 1147 -20.23 -38.19 4.58
CA LEU A 1147 -21.42 -37.37 4.91
C LEU A 1147 -22.33 -38.02 5.96
N SER A 1148 -22.37 -39.36 6.06
CA SER A 1148 -23.13 -40.08 7.10
C SER A 1148 -22.42 -40.16 8.45
N ASN A 1149 -21.11 -39.89 8.52
CA ASN A 1149 -20.32 -40.07 9.73
C ASN A 1149 -20.48 -38.86 10.67
N PRO A 1150 -21.03 -39.02 11.89
CA PRO A 1150 -21.26 -37.89 12.79
C PRO A 1150 -20.02 -37.29 13.44
N SER A 1151 -18.92 -38.06 13.50
CA SER A 1151 -17.65 -37.58 14.06
C SER A 1151 -16.83 -36.80 13.04
N PHE A 1152 -17.18 -36.89 11.75
CA PHE A 1152 -16.43 -36.26 10.68
C PHE A 1152 -16.57 -34.73 10.72
N ASN A 1153 -15.44 -34.05 10.88
CA ASN A 1153 -15.30 -32.60 10.98
C ASN A 1153 -14.09 -32.14 10.15
N VAL A 1154 -13.79 -30.84 10.15
CA VAL A 1154 -12.68 -30.30 9.35
C VAL A 1154 -11.34 -30.87 9.81
N GLU A 1155 -11.17 -31.14 11.10
CA GLU A 1155 -9.97 -31.77 11.65
C GLU A 1155 -9.78 -33.19 11.08
N MET A 1156 -10.82 -34.02 11.01
CA MET A 1156 -10.77 -35.34 10.37
C MET A 1156 -10.58 -35.26 8.85
N LEU A 1157 -11.14 -34.25 8.18
CA LEU A 1157 -10.91 -34.03 6.75
C LEU A 1157 -9.44 -33.69 6.48
N VAL A 1158 -8.86 -32.83 7.30
CA VAL A 1158 -7.45 -32.41 7.23
C VAL A 1158 -6.53 -33.60 7.50
N GLU A 1159 -6.87 -34.44 8.48
CA GLU A 1159 -6.17 -35.69 8.81
C GLU A 1159 -6.24 -36.69 7.64
N LYS A 1160 -7.43 -36.96 7.07
CA LYS A 1160 -7.60 -37.87 5.93
C LYS A 1160 -6.93 -37.40 4.64
N LEU A 1161 -6.73 -36.08 4.48
CA LEU A 1161 -6.02 -35.49 3.34
C LEU A 1161 -4.50 -35.37 3.57
N GLY A 1162 -4.01 -35.55 4.80
CA GLY A 1162 -2.61 -35.36 5.16
C GLY A 1162 -2.11 -33.90 5.16
N ILE A 1163 -2.98 -32.93 4.92
CA ILE A 1163 -2.60 -31.51 4.77
C ILE A 1163 -2.75 -30.73 6.08
N SER A 1164 -2.26 -29.49 6.14
CA SER A 1164 -2.46 -28.64 7.31
C SER A 1164 -3.82 -27.94 7.30
N ARG A 1165 -4.33 -27.57 8.49
CA ARG A 1165 -5.58 -26.81 8.62
C ARG A 1165 -5.53 -25.50 7.81
N VAL A 1166 -4.41 -24.77 7.87
CA VAL A 1166 -4.23 -23.52 7.13
C VAL A 1166 -4.27 -23.77 5.62
N LYS A 1167 -3.59 -24.81 5.13
CA LYS A 1167 -3.59 -25.18 3.70
C LYS A 1167 -5.00 -25.59 3.22
N CYS A 1168 -5.75 -26.35 4.03
CA CYS A 1168 -7.13 -26.73 3.75
C CYS A 1168 -8.07 -25.53 3.64
N TYR A 1169 -8.03 -24.63 4.62
CA TYR A 1169 -8.85 -23.41 4.60
C TYR A 1169 -8.46 -22.46 3.47
N ARG A 1170 -7.16 -22.37 3.15
CA ARG A 1170 -6.67 -21.56 2.03
C ARG A 1170 -7.20 -22.08 0.69
N ILE A 1171 -7.09 -23.38 0.42
CA ILE A 1171 -7.56 -23.99 -0.84
C ILE A 1171 -9.07 -23.79 -1.00
N TYR A 1172 -9.87 -24.04 0.03
CA TYR A 1172 -11.32 -23.85 -0.02
C TYR A 1172 -11.71 -22.37 -0.20
N LYS A 1173 -10.96 -21.44 0.39
CA LYS A 1173 -11.21 -20.00 0.28
C LYS A 1173 -10.74 -19.41 -1.05
N GLU A 1174 -9.64 -19.91 -1.60
CA GLU A 1174 -9.10 -19.45 -2.89
C GLU A 1174 -9.94 -19.96 -4.07
N ILE A 1175 -10.47 -21.19 -3.98
CA ILE A 1175 -11.16 -21.82 -5.11
C ILE A 1175 -12.70 -21.74 -4.99
N LEU A 1176 -13.25 -21.93 -3.79
CA LEU A 1176 -14.71 -21.95 -3.56
C LEU A 1176 -15.22 -20.74 -2.75
N GLU A 1177 -14.34 -19.81 -2.38
CA GLU A 1177 -14.63 -18.64 -1.53
C GLU A 1177 -15.33 -18.96 -0.19
N GLN A 1178 -15.30 -20.22 0.26
CA GLN A 1178 -15.97 -20.70 1.47
C GLN A 1178 -15.02 -21.44 2.40
N SER A 1179 -15.41 -21.62 3.66
CA SER A 1179 -14.63 -22.45 4.59
C SER A 1179 -14.94 -23.94 4.41
N PRO A 1180 -14.01 -24.86 4.68
CA PRO A 1180 -14.26 -26.30 4.61
C PRO A 1180 -15.42 -26.76 5.52
N SER A 1181 -15.62 -26.09 6.67
CA SER A 1181 -16.71 -26.40 7.61
C SER A 1181 -18.08 -26.07 7.03
N ASP A 1182 -18.18 -24.96 6.30
CA ASP A 1182 -19.43 -24.51 5.68
C ASP A 1182 -19.80 -25.44 4.52
N VAL A 1183 -18.80 -25.85 3.72
CA VAL A 1183 -19.01 -26.80 2.61
C VAL A 1183 -19.48 -28.17 3.12
N ILE A 1184 -18.86 -28.74 4.17
CA ILE A 1184 -19.31 -30.00 4.80
C ILE A 1184 -20.76 -29.87 5.28
N THR A 1185 -21.08 -28.77 5.96
CA THR A 1185 -22.43 -28.53 6.49
C THR A 1185 -23.45 -28.41 5.36
N SER A 1186 -23.13 -27.70 4.28
CA SER A 1186 -24.03 -27.54 3.13
C SER A 1186 -24.33 -28.88 2.46
N LEU A 1187 -23.32 -29.71 2.21
CA LEU A 1187 -23.46 -31.01 1.55
C LEU A 1187 -24.26 -32.00 2.41
N ARG A 1188 -24.08 -31.98 3.73
CA ARG A 1188 -24.90 -32.78 4.67
C ARG A 1188 -26.38 -32.40 4.61
N LEU A 1189 -26.68 -31.10 4.53
CA LEU A 1189 -28.05 -30.60 4.46
C LEU A 1189 -28.71 -30.86 3.10
N GLN A 1190 -27.95 -30.79 2.01
CA GLN A 1190 -28.42 -31.18 0.67
C GLN A 1190 -28.73 -32.68 0.59
N LYS A 1191 -27.89 -33.53 1.18
CA LYS A 1191 -28.19 -34.96 1.31
C LYS A 1191 -29.49 -35.19 2.12
N ALA A 1192 -29.70 -34.41 3.17
CA ALA A 1192 -30.92 -34.49 3.97
C ALA A 1192 -32.16 -34.10 3.15
N GLU A 1193 -32.07 -33.06 2.31
CA GLU A 1193 -33.12 -32.66 1.39
C GLU A 1193 -33.51 -33.79 0.42
N ALA A 1194 -32.51 -34.43 -0.20
CA ALA A 1194 -32.72 -35.56 -1.10
C ALA A 1194 -33.40 -36.74 -0.38
N LEU A 1195 -32.96 -37.07 0.84
CA LEU A 1195 -33.56 -38.14 1.65
C LEU A 1195 -34.99 -37.81 2.10
N LEU A 1196 -35.29 -36.54 2.42
CA LEU A 1196 -36.62 -36.07 2.77
C LEU A 1196 -37.61 -36.25 1.60
N LYS A 1197 -37.16 -36.06 0.35
CA LYS A 1197 -37.97 -36.29 -0.86
C LYS A 1197 -38.35 -37.76 -1.08
N THR A 1198 -37.54 -38.72 -0.60
CA THR A 1198 -37.83 -40.16 -0.77
C THR A 1198 -38.92 -40.70 0.15
N ASN A 1199 -39.32 -39.95 1.18
CA ASN A 1199 -40.31 -40.32 2.20
C ASN A 1199 -40.05 -41.61 3.02
N LYS A 1200 -38.92 -42.30 2.83
CA LYS A 1200 -38.63 -43.61 3.45
C LYS A 1200 -38.18 -43.57 4.91
N PHE A 1201 -37.58 -42.46 5.35
CA PHE A 1201 -36.99 -42.32 6.68
C PHE A 1201 -37.69 -41.24 7.51
N ASN A 1202 -37.67 -41.38 8.84
CA ASN A 1202 -38.12 -40.33 9.75
C ASN A 1202 -37.03 -39.26 9.94
N ILE A 1203 -37.39 -38.09 10.46
CA ILE A 1203 -36.49 -36.92 10.50
C ILE A 1203 -35.26 -37.17 11.38
N SER A 1204 -35.43 -37.93 12.46
CA SER A 1204 -34.30 -38.30 13.33
C SER A 1204 -33.35 -39.26 12.60
N GLU A 1205 -33.86 -40.26 11.90
CA GLU A 1205 -33.05 -41.16 11.06
C GLU A 1205 -32.30 -40.40 9.95
N ILE A 1206 -32.96 -39.47 9.27
CA ILE A 1206 -32.33 -38.62 8.24
C ILE A 1206 -31.21 -37.77 8.84
N SER A 1207 -31.39 -37.27 10.06
CA SER A 1207 -30.34 -36.50 10.73
C SER A 1207 -29.09 -37.33 10.98
N PHE A 1208 -29.23 -38.60 11.40
CA PHE A 1208 -28.11 -39.51 11.59
C PHE A 1208 -27.47 -39.94 10.26
N GLU A 1209 -28.27 -40.20 9.22
CA GLU A 1209 -27.79 -40.51 7.86
C GLU A 1209 -27.05 -39.35 7.17
N CYS A 1210 -27.22 -38.14 7.69
CA CYS A 1210 -26.53 -36.93 7.25
C CYS A 1210 -25.40 -36.52 8.21
N GLY A 1211 -24.97 -37.42 9.12
CA GLY A 1211 -23.81 -37.21 9.98
C GLY A 1211 -24.04 -36.17 11.07
N TYR A 1212 -25.26 -36.05 11.59
CA TYR A 1212 -25.54 -35.26 12.80
C TYR A 1212 -25.76 -36.18 14.01
N ASN A 1213 -25.08 -35.88 15.12
CA ASN A 1213 -25.24 -36.60 16.40
C ASN A 1213 -26.50 -36.20 17.18
N ASP A 1214 -27.02 -34.99 16.93
CA ASP A 1214 -28.21 -34.45 17.61
C ASP A 1214 -29.26 -34.02 16.58
N PRO A 1215 -30.41 -34.70 16.51
CA PRO A 1215 -31.54 -34.34 15.65
C PRO A 1215 -32.07 -32.92 15.89
N LYS A 1216 -31.95 -32.36 17.11
CA LYS A 1216 -32.35 -30.97 17.39
C LYS A 1216 -31.37 -29.98 16.78
N TYR A 1217 -30.08 -30.26 16.86
CA TYR A 1217 -29.06 -29.44 16.22
C TYR A 1217 -29.20 -29.51 14.68
N PHE A 1218 -29.43 -30.71 14.12
CA PHE A 1218 -29.78 -30.87 12.71
C PHE A 1218 -31.00 -30.03 12.31
N GLY A 1219 -32.10 -30.10 13.08
CA GLY A 1219 -33.31 -29.33 12.78
C GLY A 1219 -33.09 -27.82 12.79
N ARG A 1220 -32.23 -27.31 13.69
CA ARG A 1220 -31.81 -25.90 13.72
C ARG A 1220 -30.92 -25.54 12.53
N SER A 1221 -29.95 -26.38 12.20
CA SER A 1221 -29.04 -26.17 11.06
C SER A 1221 -29.78 -26.24 9.72
N PHE A 1222 -30.67 -27.20 9.54
CA PHE A 1222 -31.54 -27.33 8.36
C PHE A 1222 -32.48 -26.12 8.24
N LYS A 1223 -33.10 -25.68 9.34
CA LYS A 1223 -33.94 -24.46 9.35
C LYS A 1223 -33.15 -23.20 9.08
N LYS A 1224 -31.91 -23.11 9.56
CA LYS A 1224 -31.02 -21.98 9.25
C LYS A 1224 -30.64 -21.95 7.76
N TYR A 1225 -30.43 -23.11 7.15
CA TYR A 1225 -29.98 -23.22 5.76
C TYR A 1225 -31.13 -23.11 4.74
N TYR A 1226 -32.23 -23.85 4.93
CA TYR A 1226 -33.40 -23.86 4.03
C TYR A 1226 -34.53 -22.92 4.47
N GLY A 1227 -34.37 -22.19 5.58
CA GLY A 1227 -35.38 -21.28 6.15
C GLY A 1227 -36.54 -21.97 6.87
N VAL A 1228 -36.80 -23.27 6.62
CA VAL A 1228 -37.90 -24.05 7.20
C VAL A 1228 -37.40 -25.31 7.90
N SER A 1229 -38.15 -25.81 8.89
CA SER A 1229 -37.74 -27.04 9.58
C SER A 1229 -37.87 -28.28 8.66
N PRO A 1230 -37.09 -29.36 8.88
CA PRO A 1230 -37.18 -30.58 8.07
C PRO A 1230 -38.60 -31.18 8.00
N LYS A 1231 -39.40 -30.98 9.06
CA LYS A 1231 -40.79 -31.45 9.14
C LYS A 1231 -41.72 -30.64 8.24
N GLU A 1232 -41.55 -29.33 8.23
CA GLU A 1232 -42.31 -28.42 7.36
C GLU A 1232 -41.92 -28.64 5.89
N PHE A 1233 -40.62 -28.81 5.63
CA PHE A 1233 -40.11 -29.12 4.29
C PHE A 1233 -40.70 -30.44 3.74
N LYS A 1234 -40.73 -31.50 4.55
CA LYS A 1234 -41.36 -32.79 4.19
C LYS A 1234 -42.87 -32.66 3.95
N ALA A 1235 -43.56 -31.80 4.71
CA ALA A 1235 -45.00 -31.58 4.54
C ALA A 1235 -45.34 -30.78 3.27
N GLN A 1236 -44.45 -29.87 2.84
CA GLN A 1236 -44.61 -29.11 1.59
C GLN A 1236 -44.48 -30.00 0.34
N LEU A 1237 -43.63 -31.04 0.40
CA LEU A 1237 -43.42 -31.99 -0.71
C LEU A 1237 -44.60 -32.97 -0.95
N VAL A 1238 -45.51 -33.15 0.01
CA VAL A 1238 -46.60 -34.15 -0.06
C VAL A 1238 -47.92 -33.58 -0.63
N LYS A 1239 -47.97 -32.30 -1.00
CA LYS A 1239 -49.17 -31.77 -1.69
C LYS A 1239 -49.14 -32.20 -3.17
N PRO A 1240 -50.16 -32.94 -3.66
CA PRO A 1240 -50.25 -33.25 -5.08
C PRO A 1240 -50.51 -31.95 -5.84
N ILE A 1241 -49.81 -31.81 -6.96
CA ILE A 1241 -50.04 -30.75 -7.95
C ILE A 1241 -51.46 -30.98 -8.50
N VAL A 1242 -52.33 -29.98 -8.33
CA VAL A 1242 -53.60 -29.82 -9.04
C VAL A 1242 -53.49 -28.57 -9.87
#